data_AF-A0A7X4BTX9-F1
#
_entry.id   AF-A0A7X4BTX9-F1
#
_cell.length_a   1.000
_cell.length_b   1.000
_cell.length_c   1.000
_cell.angle_alpha   90.00
_cell.angle_beta   90.00
_cell.angle_gamma   90.00
#
_symmetry.space_group_name_H-M   'P 1'
#
loop_
_entity.id
_entity.type
_entity.pdbx_description
1 polymer ?
#
loop_
_entity_poly.entity_id
_entity_poly.type
_entity_poly.pdbx_seq_one_letter_code
_entity_poly.pdbx_strand_id
1 'polypeptide(L)'
;MPYVVPPELGNLSNLTALHLRYNSLTGPIPPELGNLANLTRLDLSPNAFTGPIPAELGNLVNLEELDLGGHDLTGPIPPELGRLSNVKRMLLWGNHLTGPIPPALGGLGSVTYLALEGNALSGSLPPELGNLATVEELFLEDNRLEGPVPPGLGGMASLKRLGLTNNAGMEGPLPGDMTGLHRLEALLAGGTDLCAPPDAGFQGWLNGVHKRRIRSCVEGDPPMAYLTQAVQSRDYPVPLVAEEKALLRVFVTARNATSTGIPAVRARFYLSGRETHVVDIPGTSTPIPTAVDESNLSESANAEIPADVMQPGLEMVIEVDPEGTLDEALGVAKRIPETGRLAVEVRAMPLFDLTLIPFVWTQTNDESIVDLAEAMAADPENHHMLADTRTLLPVGTLDVKAHEPVLSSSNHAFRVLHETEAIRAMEGGSGHYMGMMAGRVEGPGGVASIRGWTSFSIPRASTIAHELGHNLSLRHAPCGRPGGLDLSYPYSEGSIGAWGYEFRGGGSLVAPTRPDLMSYCEPEWISDYSFTNALRYRLFNEGRAVGAQTRSLLLWGGIGTDSVPFLDPAFVVDAPALLPDSVGEYRLTGKSDSGVELFSLAFAMPETADGDGSSSFAFVLPLRAGWDGNLASITLSGSGESTTLNRDTDLPMTILRNPRTGQIRGILRNPPEAMHATADGGAAPTAGIEVLFSRGIPGPEAWRR
;
A
#
# COMPACT_ATOMS: atom_id res chain seq x y z
N MET A 1 4.31 11.74 25.34
CA MET A 1 5.28 12.77 24.95
C MET A 1 6.01 12.21 23.75
N PRO A 2 5.98 12.83 22.56
CA PRO A 2 6.93 12.47 21.52
C PRO A 2 8.32 12.81 22.05
N TYR A 3 9.18 11.81 22.13
CA TYR A 3 10.55 12.00 22.58
C TYR A 3 11.33 12.45 21.35
N VAL A 4 11.50 13.76 21.15
CA VAL A 4 12.28 14.30 20.02
C VAL A 4 13.74 14.50 20.44
N VAL A 5 14.62 14.59 19.45
CA VAL A 5 16.01 14.96 19.69
C VAL A 5 16.09 16.48 19.81
N PRO A 6 16.51 17.06 20.96
CA PRO A 6 16.57 18.50 21.10
C PRO A 6 17.71 19.11 20.26
N PRO A 7 17.48 20.18 19.48
CA PRO A 7 18.53 20.88 18.71
C PRO A 7 19.71 21.34 19.58
N GLU A 8 19.48 21.59 20.86
CA GLU A 8 20.51 21.96 21.82
C GLU A 8 21.61 20.89 21.98
N LEU A 9 21.35 19.63 21.60
CA LEU A 9 22.41 18.62 21.50
C LEU A 9 23.51 19.03 20.52
N GLY A 10 23.18 19.81 19.49
CA GLY A 10 24.14 20.38 18.54
C GLY A 10 25.17 21.33 19.18
N ASN A 11 24.92 21.82 20.40
CA ASN A 11 25.87 22.68 21.13
C ASN A 11 26.95 21.88 21.88
N LEU A 12 26.87 20.55 21.89
CA LEU A 12 27.82 19.68 22.59
C LEU A 12 29.11 19.48 21.77
N SER A 13 29.87 20.56 21.54
CA SER A 13 31.01 20.59 20.61
C SER A 13 32.14 19.58 20.87
N ASN A 14 32.23 18.99 22.07
CA ASN A 14 33.18 17.93 22.41
C ASN A 14 32.63 16.51 22.23
N LEU A 15 31.38 16.35 21.78
CA LEU A 15 30.74 15.05 21.63
C LEU A 15 31.39 14.25 20.49
N THR A 16 31.76 13.00 20.78
CA THR A 16 32.43 12.11 19.83
C THR A 16 31.56 10.94 19.38
N ALA A 17 30.52 10.58 20.13
CA ALA A 17 29.56 9.53 19.77
C ALA A 17 28.16 9.85 20.31
N LEU A 18 27.14 9.64 19.48
CA LEU A 18 25.73 9.80 19.84
C LEU A 18 24.96 8.54 19.40
N HIS A 19 24.43 7.79 20.38
CA HIS A 19 23.65 6.57 20.16
C HIS A 19 22.26 6.71 20.76
N LEU A 20 21.22 6.66 19.95
CA LEU A 20 19.82 6.91 20.33
C LEU A 20 18.84 5.79 19.89
N ARG A 21 19.35 4.62 19.52
CA ARG A 21 18.59 3.44 19.09
C ARG A 21 17.46 2.99 20.02
N TYR A 22 16.34 2.53 19.46
CA TYR A 22 15.21 1.89 20.16
C TYR A 22 14.56 2.74 21.27
N ASN A 23 14.31 4.02 21.02
CA ASN A 23 13.73 4.94 21.99
C ASN A 23 12.37 5.52 21.56
N SER A 24 11.79 5.02 20.47
CA SER A 24 10.56 5.55 19.85
C SER A 24 10.64 7.06 19.61
N LEU A 25 11.83 7.56 19.26
CA LEU A 25 12.06 8.97 18.99
C LEU A 25 11.36 9.36 17.68
N THR A 26 10.80 10.56 17.63
CA THR A 26 10.00 11.04 16.49
C THR A 26 10.48 12.42 16.02
N GLY A 27 9.94 12.89 14.90
CA GLY A 27 10.24 14.22 14.34
C GLY A 27 11.50 14.23 13.46
N PRO A 28 11.92 15.41 12.98
CA PRO A 28 13.09 15.51 12.12
C PRO A 28 14.39 15.32 12.89
N ILE A 29 15.39 14.83 12.19
CA ILE A 29 16.77 14.89 12.65
C ILE A 29 17.16 16.38 12.68
N PRO A 30 17.56 16.97 13.82
CA PRO A 30 17.89 18.38 13.88
C PRO A 30 19.14 18.68 13.02
N PRO A 31 19.10 19.67 12.10
CA PRO A 31 20.28 20.07 11.33
C PRO A 31 21.43 20.54 12.22
N GLU A 32 21.14 21.03 13.42
CA GLU A 32 22.11 21.43 14.43
C GLU A 32 23.02 20.28 14.88
N LEU A 33 22.62 19.01 14.70
CA LEU A 33 23.52 17.87 14.89
C LEU A 33 24.74 17.93 13.96
N GLY A 34 24.62 18.61 12.81
CA GLY A 34 25.72 18.91 11.90
C GLY A 34 26.79 19.86 12.46
N ASN A 35 26.53 20.53 13.59
CA ASN A 35 27.52 21.38 14.28
C ASN A 35 28.52 20.57 15.13
N LEU A 36 28.28 19.28 15.31
CA LEU A 36 29.09 18.39 16.16
C LEU A 36 30.37 17.94 15.46
N ALA A 37 31.27 18.88 15.17
CA ALA A 37 32.45 18.65 14.34
C ALA A 37 33.40 17.51 14.81
N ASN A 38 33.36 17.13 16.09
CA ASN A 38 34.15 16.03 16.66
C ASN A 38 33.46 14.66 16.63
N LEU A 39 32.24 14.58 16.08
CA LEU A 39 31.45 13.36 16.07
C LEU A 39 32.05 12.30 15.14
N THR A 40 32.23 11.09 15.66
CA THR A 40 32.76 9.92 14.96
C THR A 40 31.69 8.84 14.75
N ARG A 41 30.60 8.83 15.54
CA ARG A 41 29.48 7.90 15.39
C ARG A 41 28.15 8.56 15.65
N LEU A 42 27.21 8.38 14.73
CA LEU A 42 25.81 8.78 14.85
C LEU A 42 24.92 7.59 14.53
N ASP A 43 24.27 7.03 15.54
CA ASP A 43 23.31 5.92 15.39
C ASP A 43 21.96 6.33 15.95
N LEU A 44 21.00 6.50 15.04
CA LEU A 44 19.62 6.89 15.33
C LEU A 44 18.64 5.71 15.17
N SER A 45 19.12 4.52 14.76
CA SER A 45 18.30 3.40 14.28
C SER A 45 17.92 2.36 15.35
N PRO A 46 16.74 1.72 15.31
CA PRO A 46 15.46 2.14 14.76
C PRO A 46 14.64 2.98 15.77
N ASN A 47 13.87 3.90 15.22
CA ASN A 47 13.01 4.92 15.84
C ASN A 47 11.98 5.36 14.76
N ALA A 48 11.18 6.40 14.98
CA ALA A 48 10.20 6.91 14.01
C ALA A 48 10.55 8.34 13.54
N PHE A 49 11.82 8.55 13.17
CA PHE A 49 12.28 9.83 12.62
C PHE A 49 11.63 10.09 11.25
N THR A 50 11.30 11.35 10.97
CA THR A 50 10.62 11.80 9.75
C THR A 50 11.37 12.96 9.09
N GLY A 51 10.99 13.36 7.88
CA GLY A 51 11.61 14.52 7.20
C GLY A 51 12.97 14.21 6.54
N PRO A 52 13.61 15.23 5.93
CA PRO A 52 14.82 15.01 5.17
C PRO A 52 16.01 14.71 6.05
N ILE A 53 16.96 13.96 5.50
CA ILE A 53 18.31 13.92 6.03
C ILE A 53 18.89 15.34 5.91
N PRO A 54 19.28 16.03 7.00
CA PRO A 54 19.82 17.37 6.91
C PRO A 54 21.16 17.38 6.15
N ALA A 55 21.32 18.29 5.18
CA ALA A 55 22.56 18.44 4.43
C ALA A 55 23.73 18.83 5.36
N GLU A 56 23.41 19.50 6.47
CA GLU A 56 24.34 19.89 7.53
C GLU A 56 25.04 18.67 8.16
N LEU A 57 24.47 17.46 8.11
CA LEU A 57 25.16 16.24 8.53
C LEU A 57 26.41 15.97 7.67
N GLY A 58 26.46 16.49 6.45
CA GLY A 58 27.66 16.48 5.60
C GLY A 58 28.83 17.32 6.14
N ASN A 59 28.61 18.16 7.16
CA ASN A 59 29.69 18.89 7.84
C ASN A 59 30.46 18.03 8.86
N LEU A 60 29.97 16.83 9.18
CA LEU A 60 30.56 15.91 10.16
C LEU A 60 31.75 15.13 9.58
N VAL A 61 32.77 15.84 9.10
CA VAL A 61 33.89 15.25 8.33
C VAL A 61 34.72 14.18 9.07
N ASN A 62 34.58 14.07 10.40
CA ASN A 62 35.24 13.05 11.22
C ASN A 62 34.39 11.78 11.45
N LEU A 63 33.18 11.72 10.87
CA LEU A 63 32.23 10.63 11.08
C LEU A 63 32.74 9.32 10.45
N GLU A 64 32.76 8.24 11.23
CA GLU A 64 33.09 6.89 10.80
C GLU A 64 31.84 6.01 10.60
N GLU A 65 30.73 6.32 11.30
CA GLU A 65 29.48 5.55 11.23
C GLU A 65 28.26 6.49 11.27
N LEU A 66 27.39 6.32 10.27
CA LEU A 66 26.08 6.97 10.16
C LEU A 66 25.01 5.89 9.97
N ASP A 67 24.16 5.69 10.97
CA ASP A 67 23.01 4.78 10.88
C ASP A 67 21.70 5.53 11.08
N LEU A 68 20.94 5.63 10.00
CA LEU A 68 19.61 6.24 9.89
C LEU A 68 18.58 5.23 9.33
N GLY A 69 18.85 3.92 9.44
CA GLY A 69 18.00 2.89 8.86
C GLY A 69 16.71 2.59 9.65
N GLY A 70 15.65 2.18 8.94
CA GLY A 70 14.39 1.72 9.55
C GLY A 70 13.59 2.84 10.22
N HIS A 71 13.39 3.96 9.50
CA HIS A 71 12.58 5.11 9.91
C HIS A 71 11.60 5.51 8.79
N ASP A 72 10.97 6.68 8.93
CA ASP A 72 10.12 7.31 7.92
C ASP A 72 10.80 8.54 7.29
N LEU A 73 12.14 8.50 7.09
CA LEU A 73 12.89 9.61 6.50
C LEU A 73 12.58 9.80 5.02
N THR A 74 12.56 11.05 4.56
CA THR A 74 12.12 11.44 3.20
C THR A 74 13.14 12.31 2.47
N GLY A 75 12.86 12.70 1.22
CA GLY A 75 13.70 13.63 0.46
C GLY A 75 14.95 12.99 -0.15
N PRO A 76 15.74 13.77 -0.92
CA PRO A 76 16.94 13.24 -1.54
C PRO A 76 18.03 12.98 -0.54
N ILE A 77 18.89 12.01 -0.83
CA ILE A 77 20.17 11.89 -0.16
C ILE A 77 20.93 13.20 -0.46
N PRO A 78 21.30 14.02 0.56
CA PRO A 78 22.00 15.26 0.29
C PRO A 78 23.38 14.97 -0.34
N PRO A 79 23.76 15.61 -1.45
CA PRO A 79 25.08 15.44 -2.05
C PRO A 79 26.21 15.81 -1.07
N GLU A 80 25.94 16.67 -0.10
CA GLU A 80 26.85 17.05 0.98
C GLU A 80 27.30 15.85 1.83
N LEU A 81 26.50 14.77 1.92
CA LEU A 81 26.94 13.54 2.59
C LEU A 81 28.14 12.91 1.90
N GLY A 82 28.34 13.17 0.61
CA GLY A 82 29.54 12.77 -0.14
C GLY A 82 30.85 13.37 0.39
N ARG A 83 30.77 14.40 1.25
CA ARG A 83 31.94 15.01 1.91
C ARG A 83 32.47 14.19 3.10
N LEU A 84 31.74 13.17 3.55
CA LEU A 84 32.06 12.34 4.71
C LEU A 84 33.14 11.29 4.39
N SER A 85 34.34 11.74 4.01
CA SER A 85 35.41 10.88 3.48
C SER A 85 35.98 9.85 4.47
N ASN A 86 35.74 10.02 5.77
CA ASN A 86 36.13 9.09 6.84
C ASN A 86 35.06 8.04 7.17
N VAL A 87 33.87 8.12 6.58
CA VAL A 87 32.76 7.20 6.90
C VAL A 87 33.09 5.79 6.43
N LYS A 88 32.91 4.81 7.31
CA LYS A 88 33.10 3.37 7.04
C LYS A 88 31.76 2.66 6.83
N ARG A 89 30.70 3.11 7.49
CA ARG A 89 29.35 2.53 7.42
C ARG A 89 28.33 3.65 7.26
N MET A 90 27.54 3.60 6.18
CA MET A 90 26.42 4.49 5.92
C MET A 90 25.17 3.64 5.67
N LEU A 91 24.23 3.68 6.60
CA LEU A 91 22.99 2.90 6.55
C LEU A 91 21.80 3.85 6.46
N LEU A 92 21.11 3.83 5.33
CA LEU A 92 19.92 4.64 5.04
C LEU A 92 18.72 3.76 4.62
N TRP A 93 18.82 2.44 4.81
CA TRP A 93 17.83 1.45 4.38
C TRP A 93 16.47 1.57 5.06
N GLY A 94 15.40 1.08 4.43
CA GLY A 94 14.07 0.98 5.03
C GLY A 94 13.51 2.34 5.44
N ASN A 95 13.55 3.29 4.51
CA ASN A 95 13.04 4.65 4.63
C ASN A 95 12.24 5.00 3.37
N HIS A 96 11.87 6.28 3.21
CA HIS A 96 11.17 6.80 2.03
C HIS A 96 12.06 7.80 1.25
N LEU A 97 13.36 7.53 1.14
CA LEU A 97 14.33 8.42 0.48
C LEU A 97 14.19 8.38 -1.06
N THR A 98 14.37 9.53 -1.72
CA THR A 98 14.05 9.73 -3.14
C THR A 98 15.19 10.36 -3.95
N GLY A 99 14.96 10.57 -5.25
CA GLY A 99 15.92 11.23 -6.14
C GLY A 99 17.09 10.35 -6.57
N PRO A 100 17.97 10.86 -7.45
CA PRO A 100 19.13 10.11 -7.87
C PRO A 100 20.07 9.90 -6.70
N ILE A 101 20.75 8.75 -6.70
CA ILE A 101 21.94 8.58 -5.89
C ILE A 101 22.91 9.72 -6.31
N PRO A 102 23.29 10.64 -5.41
CA PRO A 102 24.14 11.75 -5.81
C PRO A 102 25.51 11.23 -6.27
N PRO A 103 26.03 11.68 -7.42
CA PRO A 103 27.40 11.33 -7.84
C PRO A 103 28.46 11.68 -6.79
N ALA A 104 28.18 12.72 -5.98
CA ALA A 104 29.02 13.12 -4.85
C ALA A 104 29.25 12.01 -3.81
N LEU A 105 28.34 11.01 -3.70
CA LEU A 105 28.57 9.85 -2.83
C LEU A 105 29.76 9.00 -3.29
N GLY A 106 30.22 9.12 -4.53
CA GLY A 106 31.50 8.57 -4.98
C GLY A 106 32.72 9.16 -4.25
N GLY A 107 32.54 10.24 -3.48
CA GLY A 107 33.57 10.87 -2.65
C GLY A 107 33.80 10.21 -1.27
N LEU A 108 33.00 9.19 -0.90
CA LEU A 108 33.09 8.47 0.37
C LEU A 108 34.32 7.52 0.43
N GLY A 109 35.54 8.07 0.42
CA GLY A 109 36.78 7.31 0.20
C GLY A 109 37.09 6.17 1.17
N SER A 110 36.46 6.13 2.36
CA SER A 110 36.69 5.09 3.38
C SER A 110 35.51 4.12 3.57
N VAL A 111 34.44 4.24 2.78
CA VAL A 111 33.20 3.48 3.01
C VAL A 111 33.41 2.00 2.71
N THR A 112 33.01 1.14 3.65
CA THR A 112 33.05 -0.33 3.53
C THR A 112 31.64 -0.93 3.39
N TYR A 113 30.61 -0.24 3.88
CA TYR A 113 29.23 -0.72 3.88
C TYR A 113 28.29 0.45 3.55
N LEU A 114 27.55 0.35 2.44
CA LEU A 114 26.57 1.33 1.98
C LEU A 114 25.23 0.64 1.72
N ALA A 115 24.25 0.91 2.59
CA ALA A 115 22.93 0.31 2.54
C ALA A 115 21.88 1.38 2.24
N LEU A 116 21.23 1.27 1.07
CA LEU A 116 20.20 2.18 0.58
C LEU A 116 18.91 1.43 0.19
N GLU A 117 18.82 0.13 0.47
CA GLU A 117 17.72 -0.76 0.10
C GLU A 117 16.39 -0.40 0.80
N GLY A 118 15.27 -0.76 0.18
CA GLY A 118 13.93 -0.49 0.73
C GLY A 118 13.65 1.01 0.86
N ASN A 119 13.85 1.73 -0.24
CA ASN A 119 13.66 3.17 -0.39
C ASN A 119 12.98 3.46 -1.75
N ALA A 120 12.99 4.71 -2.18
CA ALA A 120 12.41 5.17 -3.44
C ALA A 120 13.46 5.86 -4.34
N LEU A 121 14.73 5.45 -4.26
CA LEU A 121 15.83 6.04 -5.01
C LEU A 121 15.74 5.72 -6.51
N SER A 122 16.07 6.69 -7.37
CA SER A 122 15.77 6.62 -8.80
C SER A 122 16.95 7.02 -9.70
N GLY A 123 16.73 6.99 -11.02
CA GLY A 123 17.73 7.41 -12.01
C GLY A 123 18.88 6.40 -12.18
N SER A 124 19.79 6.73 -13.09
CA SER A 124 20.93 5.86 -13.39
C SER A 124 21.89 5.77 -12.23
N LEU A 125 22.48 4.60 -12.02
CA LEU A 125 23.63 4.46 -11.14
C LEU A 125 24.73 5.42 -11.59
N PRO A 126 25.16 6.38 -10.75
CA PRO A 126 26.19 7.30 -11.15
C PRO A 126 27.51 6.52 -11.27
N PRO A 127 28.24 6.65 -12.40
CA PRO A 127 29.50 5.96 -12.60
C PRO A 127 30.53 6.30 -11.50
N GLU A 128 30.38 7.46 -10.86
CA GLU A 128 31.22 7.92 -9.74
C GLU A 128 31.16 7.00 -8.51
N LEU A 129 30.14 6.16 -8.33
CA LEU A 129 30.16 5.11 -7.29
C LEU A 129 31.30 4.11 -7.50
N GLY A 130 31.78 3.98 -8.74
CA GLY A 130 32.97 3.22 -9.09
C GLY A 130 34.24 3.67 -8.36
N ASN A 131 34.27 4.92 -7.87
CA ASN A 131 35.41 5.48 -7.13
C ASN A 131 35.51 4.96 -5.68
N LEU A 132 34.49 4.25 -5.18
CA LEU A 132 34.45 3.70 -3.82
C LEU A 132 35.33 2.45 -3.70
N ALA A 133 36.66 2.61 -3.79
CA ALA A 133 37.61 1.50 -3.85
C ALA A 133 37.63 0.60 -2.58
N THR A 134 37.10 1.11 -1.46
CA THR A 134 37.06 0.44 -0.15
C THR A 134 35.73 -0.25 0.15
N VAL A 135 34.69 -0.05 -0.67
CA VAL A 135 33.36 -0.61 -0.39
C VAL A 135 33.37 -2.12 -0.52
N GLU A 136 32.85 -2.82 0.49
CA GLU A 136 32.68 -4.28 0.49
C GLU A 136 31.22 -4.68 0.24
N GLU A 137 30.24 -3.85 0.62
CA GLU A 137 28.81 -4.16 0.48
C GLU A 137 28.03 -2.93 0.01
N LEU A 138 27.27 -3.12 -1.07
CA LEU A 138 26.39 -2.12 -1.67
C LEU A 138 25.00 -2.72 -1.89
N PHE A 139 24.03 -2.26 -1.09
CA PHE A 139 22.63 -2.69 -1.17
C PHE A 139 21.76 -1.57 -1.71
N LEU A 140 21.02 -1.89 -2.76
CA LEU A 140 20.17 -0.98 -3.53
C LEU A 140 18.84 -1.65 -3.90
N GLU A 141 18.54 -2.81 -3.31
CA GLU A 141 17.31 -3.56 -3.58
C GLU A 141 16.06 -2.75 -3.22
N ASP A 142 14.93 -3.09 -3.84
CA ASP A 142 13.62 -2.50 -3.52
C ASP A 142 13.66 -0.97 -3.60
N ASN A 143 14.08 -0.48 -4.76
CA ASN A 143 14.20 0.93 -5.14
C ASN A 143 13.68 1.09 -6.58
N ARG A 144 13.94 2.23 -7.22
CA ARG A 144 13.48 2.59 -8.57
C ARG A 144 14.64 2.94 -9.51
N LEU A 145 15.76 2.25 -9.37
CA LEU A 145 16.97 2.56 -10.15
C LEU A 145 16.81 2.13 -11.61
N GLU A 146 17.49 2.85 -12.50
CA GLU A 146 17.26 2.77 -13.95
C GLU A 146 18.54 2.62 -14.78
N GLY A 147 18.36 2.17 -16.02
CA GLY A 147 19.39 2.15 -17.04
C GLY A 147 20.42 1.03 -16.83
N PRO A 148 21.47 1.02 -17.66
CA PRO A 148 22.50 0.00 -17.56
C PRO A 148 23.32 0.19 -16.29
N VAL A 149 23.88 -0.91 -15.81
CA VAL A 149 24.98 -0.83 -14.85
C VAL A 149 26.14 -0.10 -15.55
N PRO A 150 26.57 1.07 -15.10
CA PRO A 150 27.65 1.82 -15.74
C PRO A 150 28.97 1.04 -15.63
N PRO A 151 29.82 1.04 -16.69
CA PRO A 151 31.13 0.39 -16.66
C PRO A 151 32.01 0.78 -15.46
N GLY A 152 31.91 2.04 -15.00
CA GLY A 152 32.70 2.58 -13.89
C GLY A 152 32.55 1.77 -12.59
N LEU A 153 31.43 1.08 -12.38
CA LEU A 153 31.22 0.24 -11.19
C LEU A 153 32.19 -0.94 -11.09
N GLY A 154 32.83 -1.34 -12.20
CA GLY A 154 33.93 -2.31 -12.19
C GLY A 154 35.17 -1.87 -11.40
N GLY A 155 35.28 -0.58 -11.05
CA GLY A 155 36.38 0.00 -10.29
C GLY A 155 36.37 -0.27 -8.77
N MET A 156 35.27 -0.81 -8.22
CA MET A 156 35.13 -1.08 -6.79
C MET A 156 35.87 -2.37 -6.36
N ALA A 157 37.20 -2.34 -6.37
CA ALA A 157 38.06 -3.53 -6.20
C ALA A 157 37.86 -4.32 -4.88
N SER A 158 37.23 -3.72 -3.87
CA SER A 158 36.94 -4.37 -2.58
C SER A 158 35.55 -4.99 -2.48
N LEU A 159 34.66 -4.79 -3.47
CA LEU A 159 33.25 -5.15 -3.39
C LEU A 159 33.05 -6.67 -3.30
N LYS A 160 32.32 -7.11 -2.27
CA LYS A 160 31.91 -8.49 -2.00
C LYS A 160 30.44 -8.72 -2.29
N ARG A 161 29.55 -7.74 -2.08
CA ARG A 161 28.10 -7.91 -2.30
C ARG A 161 27.48 -6.72 -3.02
N LEU A 162 26.75 -7.00 -4.11
CA LEU A 162 25.97 -6.03 -4.88
C LEU A 162 24.51 -6.46 -4.98
N GLY A 163 23.64 -5.65 -4.38
CA GLY A 163 22.19 -5.80 -4.39
C GLY A 163 21.53 -4.80 -5.32
N LEU A 164 20.71 -5.27 -6.26
CA LEU A 164 20.00 -4.50 -7.30
C LEU A 164 18.57 -5.03 -7.52
N THR A 165 18.13 -6.03 -6.73
CA THR A 165 16.87 -6.75 -6.93
C THR A 165 15.67 -5.81 -6.78
N ASN A 166 14.59 -6.06 -7.53
CA ASN A 166 13.37 -5.24 -7.54
C ASN A 166 13.66 -3.76 -7.85
N ASN A 167 14.50 -3.53 -8.85
CA ASN A 167 14.66 -2.25 -9.54
C ASN A 167 14.30 -2.45 -11.01
N ALA A 168 13.00 -2.46 -11.29
CA ALA A 168 12.46 -2.87 -12.59
C ALA A 168 13.05 -2.10 -13.78
N GLY A 169 13.50 -0.85 -13.58
CA GLY A 169 14.09 0.00 -14.62
C GLY A 169 15.55 -0.28 -14.96
N MET A 170 16.22 -1.17 -14.24
CA MET A 170 17.60 -1.52 -14.57
C MET A 170 17.64 -2.55 -15.70
N GLU A 171 18.40 -2.26 -16.75
CA GLU A 171 18.30 -3.02 -18.01
C GLU A 171 19.64 -3.20 -18.73
N GLY A 172 19.66 -4.16 -19.65
CA GLY A 172 20.79 -4.38 -20.54
C GLY A 172 21.87 -5.31 -19.98
N PRO A 173 22.88 -5.60 -20.80
CA PRO A 173 23.98 -6.45 -20.39
C PRO A 173 24.78 -5.80 -19.27
N LEU A 174 25.15 -6.58 -18.26
CA LEU A 174 26.18 -6.17 -17.32
C LEU A 174 27.47 -5.83 -18.09
N PRO A 175 28.12 -4.69 -17.80
CA PRO A 175 29.29 -4.27 -18.54
C PRO A 175 30.48 -5.20 -18.25
N GLY A 176 31.29 -5.47 -19.28
CA GLY A 176 32.46 -6.33 -19.18
C GLY A 176 33.44 -5.92 -18.08
N ASP A 177 33.50 -4.64 -17.75
CA ASP A 177 34.32 -4.05 -16.68
C ASP A 177 34.01 -4.62 -15.29
N MET A 178 32.81 -5.19 -15.06
CA MET A 178 32.50 -5.86 -13.79
C MET A 178 33.40 -7.07 -13.50
N THR A 179 34.03 -7.65 -14.53
CA THR A 179 35.03 -8.71 -14.36
C THR A 179 36.26 -8.28 -13.54
N GLY A 180 36.49 -6.97 -13.39
CA GLY A 180 37.48 -6.38 -12.49
C GLY A 180 37.15 -6.50 -11.00
N LEU A 181 35.91 -6.85 -10.65
CA LEU A 181 35.45 -7.06 -9.27
C LEU A 181 35.89 -8.45 -8.78
N HIS A 182 37.19 -8.61 -8.51
CA HIS A 182 37.81 -9.90 -8.16
C HIS A 182 37.41 -10.45 -6.78
N ARG A 183 36.75 -9.63 -5.95
CA ARG A 183 36.28 -10.00 -4.61
C ARG A 183 34.77 -10.21 -4.51
N LEU A 184 34.04 -10.10 -5.63
CA LEU A 184 32.58 -10.17 -5.61
C LEU A 184 32.10 -11.59 -5.28
N GLU A 185 31.37 -11.73 -4.18
CA GLU A 185 30.79 -12.96 -3.67
C GLU A 185 29.28 -13.05 -3.99
N ALA A 186 28.57 -11.91 -4.08
CA ALA A 186 27.14 -11.86 -4.38
C ALA A 186 26.71 -10.76 -5.36
N LEU A 187 25.79 -11.08 -6.28
CA LEU A 187 25.18 -10.19 -7.27
C LEU A 187 23.67 -10.50 -7.42
N LEU A 188 22.80 -9.69 -6.83
CA LEU A 188 21.37 -9.94 -6.81
C LEU A 188 20.62 -8.89 -7.63
N ALA A 189 20.16 -9.23 -8.82
CA ALA A 189 19.45 -8.36 -9.76
C ALA A 189 18.17 -9.04 -10.29
N GLY A 190 17.42 -9.74 -9.42
CA GLY A 190 16.12 -10.29 -9.82
C GLY A 190 15.06 -9.19 -9.87
N GLY A 191 14.00 -9.33 -10.68
CA GLY A 191 13.03 -8.23 -10.85
C GLY A 191 13.65 -6.98 -11.50
N THR A 192 14.69 -7.19 -12.33
CA THR A 192 15.30 -6.21 -13.23
C THR A 192 15.48 -6.86 -14.60
N ASP A 193 15.70 -6.04 -15.63
CA ASP A 193 16.00 -6.48 -17.00
C ASP A 193 17.49 -6.67 -17.28
N LEU A 194 18.33 -6.52 -16.26
CA LEU A 194 19.76 -6.77 -16.38
C LEU A 194 20.03 -8.22 -16.76
N CYS A 195 21.00 -8.41 -17.66
CA CYS A 195 21.38 -9.76 -18.09
C CYS A 195 22.90 -9.96 -18.11
N ALA A 196 23.35 -11.20 -17.93
CA ALA A 196 24.76 -11.57 -17.98
C ALA A 196 25.18 -11.89 -19.44
N PRO A 197 26.13 -11.13 -20.05
CA PRO A 197 26.59 -11.37 -21.41
C PRO A 197 27.07 -12.80 -21.65
N PRO A 198 26.84 -13.40 -22.84
CA PRO A 198 27.26 -14.77 -23.11
C PRO A 198 28.78 -14.93 -23.32
N ASP A 199 29.54 -13.84 -23.26
CA ASP A 199 31.00 -13.84 -23.42
C ASP A 199 31.69 -14.81 -22.46
N ALA A 200 32.58 -15.65 -22.99
CA ALA A 200 33.23 -16.71 -22.23
C ALA A 200 34.12 -16.18 -21.08
N GLY A 201 34.72 -15.00 -21.24
CA GLY A 201 35.50 -14.36 -20.18
C GLY A 201 34.60 -13.82 -19.06
N PHE A 202 33.50 -13.16 -19.44
CA PHE A 202 32.50 -12.68 -18.50
C PHE A 202 31.84 -13.81 -17.72
N GLN A 203 31.43 -14.87 -18.41
CA GLN A 203 30.85 -16.06 -17.80
C GLN A 203 31.87 -16.79 -16.91
N GLY A 204 33.14 -16.84 -17.31
CA GLY A 204 34.23 -17.37 -16.48
C GLY A 204 34.37 -16.64 -15.15
N TRP A 205 34.29 -15.31 -15.15
CA TRP A 205 34.27 -14.49 -13.94
C TRP A 205 32.98 -14.66 -13.12
N LEU A 206 31.80 -14.57 -13.76
CA LEU A 206 30.49 -14.67 -13.10
C LEU A 206 30.29 -16.04 -12.42
N ASN A 207 30.83 -17.11 -13.00
CA ASN A 207 30.85 -18.44 -12.40
C ASN A 207 31.67 -18.51 -11.11
N GLY A 208 32.63 -17.60 -10.91
CA GLY A 208 33.36 -17.40 -9.66
C GLY A 208 32.57 -16.66 -8.58
N VAL A 209 31.46 -16.00 -8.92
CA VAL A 209 30.57 -15.29 -7.98
C VAL A 209 29.59 -16.27 -7.34
N HIS A 210 29.68 -16.41 -6.02
CA HIS A 210 29.02 -17.47 -5.26
C HIS A 210 27.48 -17.37 -5.22
N LYS A 211 26.92 -16.17 -5.05
CA LYS A 211 25.46 -15.93 -4.93
C LYS A 211 24.98 -14.95 -6.00
N ARG A 212 24.35 -15.43 -7.07
CA ARG A 212 23.91 -14.57 -8.19
C ARG A 212 22.43 -14.77 -8.55
N ARG A 213 21.72 -13.67 -8.82
CA ARG A 213 20.34 -13.66 -9.35
C ARG A 213 20.28 -12.65 -10.49
N ILE A 214 20.62 -13.08 -11.69
CA ILE A 214 20.63 -12.27 -12.89
C ILE A 214 20.37 -13.22 -14.05
N ARG A 215 19.47 -12.86 -14.97
CA ARG A 215 19.21 -13.69 -16.15
C ARG A 215 20.45 -13.72 -17.04
N SER A 216 20.69 -14.81 -17.77
CA SER A 216 21.66 -14.78 -18.87
C SER A 216 21.10 -13.90 -19.99
N CYS A 217 21.96 -13.18 -20.72
CA CYS A 217 21.54 -12.63 -21.99
C CYS A 217 21.39 -13.81 -22.96
N VAL A 218 20.22 -14.00 -23.58
CA VAL A 218 19.92 -15.19 -24.39
C VAL A 218 19.75 -14.82 -25.87
N GLU A 219 20.41 -15.59 -26.76
CA GLU A 219 19.88 -15.91 -28.10
C GLU A 219 19.10 -17.24 -28.00
N GLY A 220 17.78 -17.19 -28.23
CA GLY A 220 16.87 -18.36 -28.24
C GLY A 220 16.38 -18.86 -26.86
N ASP A 221 15.27 -18.30 -26.36
CA ASP A 221 14.67 -18.68 -25.07
C ASP A 221 14.05 -20.10 -25.08
N PRO A 222 14.16 -20.89 -23.99
CA PRO A 222 13.45 -22.19 -23.87
C PRO A 222 11.93 -21.99 -23.73
N PRO A 223 11.12 -23.00 -24.09
CA PRO A 223 9.68 -22.95 -23.91
C PRO A 223 9.32 -22.89 -22.42
N MET A 224 8.25 -22.17 -22.11
CA MET A 224 7.94 -21.76 -20.74
C MET A 224 6.44 -21.59 -20.52
N ALA A 225 5.98 -21.69 -19.27
CA ALA A 225 4.57 -21.52 -18.93
C ALA A 225 4.39 -20.85 -17.56
N TYR A 226 3.37 -20.00 -17.44
CA TYR A 226 2.97 -19.39 -16.16
C TYR A 226 1.46 -19.11 -16.13
N LEU A 227 0.95 -18.89 -14.91
CA LEU A 227 -0.44 -18.51 -14.65
C LEU A 227 -0.51 -17.09 -14.13
N THR A 228 -1.60 -16.40 -14.43
CA THR A 228 -1.80 -15.02 -13.96
C THR A 228 -3.26 -14.60 -13.82
N GLN A 229 -3.50 -13.65 -12.92
CA GLN A 229 -4.78 -12.95 -12.73
C GLN A 229 -4.74 -11.48 -13.13
N ALA A 230 -3.58 -10.82 -13.01
CA ALA A 230 -3.45 -9.39 -13.27
C ALA A 230 -2.30 -9.01 -14.23
N VAL A 231 -1.43 -9.96 -14.62
CA VAL A 231 -0.15 -9.62 -15.29
C VAL A 231 0.35 -10.72 -16.22
N GLN A 232 0.62 -10.40 -17.46
CA GLN A 232 1.12 -11.37 -18.43
C GLN A 232 2.62 -11.23 -18.69
N SER A 233 3.42 -11.05 -17.63
CA SER A 233 4.88 -11.10 -17.75
C SER A 233 5.47 -12.15 -16.83
N ARG A 234 6.39 -12.95 -17.39
CA ARG A 234 7.16 -13.96 -16.65
C ARG A 234 8.10 -13.39 -15.59
N ASP A 235 8.55 -12.16 -15.82
CA ASP A 235 9.59 -11.53 -15.01
C ASP A 235 8.97 -10.89 -13.74
N TYR A 236 7.63 -10.75 -13.72
CA TYR A 236 6.85 -10.14 -12.65
C TYR A 236 5.62 -10.98 -12.25
N PRO A 237 5.81 -12.24 -11.80
CA PRO A 237 4.71 -13.08 -11.38
C PRO A 237 4.08 -12.53 -10.10
N VAL A 238 2.76 -12.33 -10.14
CA VAL A 238 1.97 -11.97 -8.96
C VAL A 238 1.33 -13.24 -8.40
N PRO A 239 1.32 -13.43 -7.06
CA PRO A 239 0.64 -14.55 -6.46
C PRO A 239 -0.85 -14.55 -6.83
N LEU A 240 -1.38 -15.73 -7.16
CA LEU A 240 -2.79 -15.91 -7.49
C LEU A 240 -3.63 -15.92 -6.22
N VAL A 241 -4.84 -15.41 -6.29
CA VAL A 241 -5.89 -15.56 -5.28
C VAL A 241 -6.59 -16.90 -5.50
N ALA A 242 -6.79 -17.66 -4.42
CA ALA A 242 -7.53 -18.92 -4.45
C ALA A 242 -9.00 -18.68 -4.82
N GLU A 243 -9.61 -19.66 -5.48
CA GLU A 243 -11.03 -19.61 -5.91
C GLU A 243 -11.35 -18.50 -6.91
N GLU A 244 -10.32 -17.92 -7.53
CA GLU A 244 -10.45 -16.96 -8.62
C GLU A 244 -9.91 -17.57 -9.91
N LYS A 245 -10.49 -17.18 -11.05
CA LYS A 245 -10.02 -17.66 -12.36
C LYS A 245 -8.59 -17.18 -12.63
N ALA A 246 -7.85 -17.92 -13.45
CA ALA A 246 -6.52 -17.51 -13.90
C ALA A 246 -6.31 -17.81 -15.39
N LEU A 247 -5.43 -17.08 -16.05
CA LEU A 247 -4.99 -17.38 -17.41
C LEU A 247 -3.68 -18.17 -17.35
N LEU A 248 -3.67 -19.37 -17.92
CA LEU A 248 -2.45 -20.11 -18.24
C LEU A 248 -1.93 -19.65 -19.61
N ARG A 249 -0.66 -19.26 -19.66
CA ARG A 249 0.08 -18.99 -20.89
C ARG A 249 1.20 -20.01 -21.05
N VAL A 250 1.27 -20.68 -22.20
CA VAL A 250 2.34 -21.59 -22.58
C VAL A 250 2.99 -21.10 -23.86
N PHE A 251 4.26 -20.75 -23.78
CA PHE A 251 5.08 -20.33 -24.92
C PHE A 251 5.89 -21.50 -25.44
N VAL A 252 5.72 -21.77 -26.73
CA VAL A 252 6.45 -22.81 -27.44
C VAL A 252 7.45 -22.13 -28.36
N THR A 253 8.74 -22.40 -28.16
CA THR A 253 9.82 -21.87 -29.00
C THR A 253 10.54 -23.00 -29.73
N ALA A 254 11.10 -22.67 -30.90
CA ALA A 254 11.92 -23.56 -31.71
C ALA A 254 13.35 -23.01 -31.83
N ARG A 255 14.31 -23.89 -32.11
CA ARG A 255 15.74 -23.49 -32.25
C ARG A 255 15.98 -22.56 -33.44
N ASN A 256 15.19 -22.69 -34.49
CA ASN A 256 15.31 -21.91 -35.72
C ASN A 256 13.91 -21.48 -36.18
N ALA A 257 13.83 -20.46 -37.02
CA ALA A 257 12.58 -20.00 -37.61
C ALA A 257 11.87 -21.16 -38.34
N THR A 258 10.57 -21.29 -38.11
CA THR A 258 9.76 -22.38 -38.66
C THR A 258 8.61 -21.83 -39.50
N SER A 259 8.04 -22.67 -40.36
CA SER A 259 6.70 -22.47 -40.94
C SER A 259 5.66 -23.40 -40.30
N THR A 260 6.08 -24.16 -39.27
CA THR A 260 5.25 -25.14 -38.59
C THR A 260 4.44 -24.42 -37.52
N GLY A 261 3.15 -24.72 -37.42
CA GLY A 261 2.27 -24.12 -36.42
C GLY A 261 2.63 -24.54 -34.99
N ILE A 262 2.26 -23.72 -34.00
CA ILE A 262 2.33 -24.08 -32.58
C ILE A 262 1.51 -25.37 -32.37
N PRO A 263 2.10 -26.44 -31.81
CA PRO A 263 1.42 -27.71 -31.65
C PRO A 263 0.34 -27.64 -30.57
N ALA A 264 -0.47 -28.70 -30.46
CA ALA A 264 -1.35 -28.86 -29.31
C ALA A 264 -0.54 -28.92 -28.00
N VAL A 265 -1.12 -28.38 -26.93
CA VAL A 265 -0.52 -28.36 -25.60
C VAL A 265 -1.52 -28.96 -24.61
N ARG A 266 -1.04 -29.82 -23.71
CA ARG A 266 -1.84 -30.37 -22.61
C ARG A 266 -1.26 -29.89 -21.30
N ALA A 267 -2.06 -29.19 -20.50
CA ALA A 267 -1.68 -28.82 -19.13
C ALA A 267 -2.42 -29.69 -18.12
N ARG A 268 -1.66 -30.25 -17.18
CA ARG A 268 -2.14 -31.11 -16.08
C ARG A 268 -1.84 -30.43 -14.77
N PHE A 269 -2.86 -30.32 -13.93
CA PHE A 269 -2.77 -29.71 -12.61
C PHE A 269 -2.88 -30.77 -11.52
N TYR A 270 -2.14 -30.55 -10.45
CA TYR A 270 -2.04 -31.48 -9.34
C TYR A 270 -2.20 -30.76 -8.01
N LEU A 271 -2.89 -31.41 -7.08
CA LEU A 271 -3.00 -30.97 -5.70
C LEU A 271 -2.66 -32.16 -4.80
N SER A 272 -1.72 -31.96 -3.87
CA SER A 272 -1.25 -33.01 -2.96
C SER A 272 -0.85 -34.31 -3.68
N GLY A 273 -0.19 -34.19 -4.84
CA GLY A 273 0.26 -35.35 -5.62
C GLY A 273 -0.75 -35.88 -6.64
N ARG A 274 -2.06 -35.64 -6.47
CA ARG A 274 -3.15 -36.17 -7.31
C ARG A 274 -3.49 -35.22 -8.46
N GLU A 275 -3.69 -35.75 -9.66
CA GLU A 275 -4.19 -34.97 -10.80
C GLU A 275 -5.62 -34.51 -10.51
N THR A 276 -5.86 -33.20 -10.57
CA THR A 276 -7.16 -32.58 -10.25
C THR A 276 -7.83 -31.97 -11.47
N HIS A 277 -7.07 -31.48 -12.44
CA HIS A 277 -7.59 -30.83 -13.64
C HIS A 277 -6.66 -31.05 -14.84
N VAL A 278 -7.25 -31.17 -16.02
CA VAL A 278 -6.51 -31.28 -17.29
C VAL A 278 -7.18 -30.38 -18.30
N VAL A 279 -6.38 -29.60 -19.02
CA VAL A 279 -6.84 -28.77 -20.14
C VAL A 279 -6.02 -29.07 -21.38
N ASP A 280 -6.74 -29.35 -22.47
CA ASP A 280 -6.19 -29.55 -23.80
C ASP A 280 -6.37 -28.27 -24.61
N ILE A 281 -5.23 -27.66 -24.99
CA ILE A 281 -5.16 -26.45 -25.80
C ILE A 281 -4.87 -26.87 -27.23
N PRO A 282 -5.78 -26.60 -28.19
CA PRO A 282 -5.58 -26.99 -29.58
C PRO A 282 -4.38 -26.24 -30.19
N GLY A 283 -3.67 -26.91 -31.10
CA GLY A 283 -2.61 -26.29 -31.88
C GLY A 283 -3.13 -25.18 -32.79
N THR A 284 -2.25 -24.27 -33.16
CA THR A 284 -2.58 -23.11 -33.99
C THR A 284 -1.81 -23.14 -35.31
N SER A 285 -2.21 -22.30 -36.26
CA SER A 285 -1.45 -22.07 -37.48
C SER A 285 -0.32 -21.05 -37.31
N THR A 286 -0.16 -20.45 -36.14
CA THR A 286 0.90 -19.46 -35.87
C THR A 286 2.24 -20.17 -35.91
N PRO A 287 3.22 -19.73 -36.73
CA PRO A 287 4.54 -20.33 -36.76
C PRO A 287 5.21 -20.34 -35.38
N ILE A 288 5.91 -21.42 -35.03
CA ILE A 288 6.64 -21.50 -33.77
C ILE A 288 7.78 -20.46 -33.79
N PRO A 289 7.78 -19.46 -32.89
CA PRO A 289 8.80 -18.42 -32.85
C PRO A 289 10.11 -18.95 -32.26
N THR A 290 11.20 -18.22 -32.51
CA THR A 290 12.52 -18.52 -31.91
C THR A 290 12.72 -17.86 -30.54
N ALA A 291 11.80 -16.99 -30.14
CA ALA A 291 11.81 -16.26 -28.88
C ALA A 291 10.39 -16.11 -28.35
N VAL A 292 10.26 -15.83 -27.07
CA VAL A 292 8.98 -15.57 -26.41
C VAL A 292 8.53 -14.15 -26.73
N ASP A 293 7.28 -13.99 -27.21
CA ASP A 293 6.59 -12.70 -27.31
C ASP A 293 5.38 -12.67 -26.39
N GLU A 294 5.55 -12.11 -25.20
CA GLU A 294 4.48 -12.00 -24.21
C GLU A 294 3.39 -11.01 -24.63
N SER A 295 3.64 -10.14 -25.62
CA SER A 295 2.69 -9.14 -26.12
C SER A 295 1.69 -9.68 -27.14
N ASN A 296 1.76 -10.96 -27.50
CA ASN A 296 0.91 -11.56 -28.52
C ASN A 296 0.32 -12.89 -28.05
N LEU A 297 -1.00 -12.93 -27.81
CA LEU A 297 -1.70 -14.17 -27.44
C LEU A 297 -1.65 -15.22 -28.55
N SER A 298 -1.51 -14.83 -29.81
CA SER A 298 -1.44 -15.80 -30.91
C SER A 298 -0.13 -16.59 -30.96
N GLU A 299 0.91 -16.11 -30.25
CA GLU A 299 2.24 -16.74 -30.15
C GLU A 299 2.38 -17.63 -28.90
N SER A 300 1.28 -17.85 -28.18
CA SER A 300 1.20 -18.74 -27.03
C SER A 300 -0.03 -19.64 -27.11
N ALA A 301 0.07 -20.82 -26.51
CA ALA A 301 -1.08 -21.64 -26.19
C ALA A 301 -1.68 -21.11 -24.87
N ASN A 302 -2.93 -20.65 -24.92
CA ASN A 302 -3.59 -19.97 -23.81
C ASN A 302 -4.83 -20.74 -23.37
N ALA A 303 -5.06 -20.80 -22.05
CA ALA A 303 -6.27 -21.38 -21.49
C ALA A 303 -6.70 -20.63 -20.22
N GLU A 304 -7.98 -20.31 -20.12
CA GLU A 304 -8.57 -19.92 -18.83
C GLU A 304 -8.65 -21.16 -17.95
N ILE A 305 -8.10 -21.06 -16.75
CA ILE A 305 -8.16 -22.09 -15.73
C ILE A 305 -9.27 -21.72 -14.74
N PRO A 306 -10.23 -22.63 -14.50
CA PRO A 306 -11.34 -22.37 -13.59
C PRO A 306 -10.91 -22.07 -12.15
N ALA A 307 -11.72 -21.25 -11.48
CA ALA A 307 -11.57 -20.85 -10.08
C ALA A 307 -11.39 -22.03 -9.11
N ASP A 308 -12.15 -23.11 -9.27
CA ASP A 308 -12.09 -24.29 -8.41
C ASP A 308 -10.76 -25.04 -8.48
N VAL A 309 -9.97 -24.80 -9.53
CA VAL A 309 -8.61 -25.35 -9.68
C VAL A 309 -7.58 -24.50 -8.91
N MET A 310 -7.81 -23.19 -8.76
CA MET A 310 -6.87 -22.28 -8.09
C MET A 310 -6.93 -22.48 -6.58
N GLN A 311 -6.11 -23.41 -6.09
CA GLN A 311 -6.06 -23.80 -4.69
C GLN A 311 -4.62 -23.72 -4.14
N PRO A 312 -4.41 -23.36 -2.86
CA PRO A 312 -3.08 -23.38 -2.25
C PRO A 312 -2.39 -24.74 -2.37
N GLY A 313 -1.13 -24.74 -2.81
CA GLY A 313 -0.36 -25.97 -3.03
C GLY A 313 -0.56 -26.62 -4.41
N LEU A 314 -1.17 -25.89 -5.36
CA LEU A 314 -1.29 -26.29 -6.76
C LEU A 314 0.08 -26.45 -7.43
N GLU A 315 0.22 -27.52 -8.20
CA GLU A 315 1.36 -27.76 -9.08
C GLU A 315 0.87 -28.01 -10.51
N MET A 316 1.69 -27.75 -11.51
CA MET A 316 1.35 -28.01 -12.91
C MET A 316 2.47 -28.70 -13.71
N VAL A 317 2.05 -29.40 -14.76
CA VAL A 317 2.90 -30.00 -15.80
C VAL A 317 2.29 -29.67 -17.15
N ILE A 318 3.10 -29.22 -18.08
CA ILE A 318 2.72 -28.93 -19.45
C ILE A 318 3.39 -29.95 -20.37
N GLU A 319 2.61 -30.56 -21.26
CA GLU A 319 3.04 -31.45 -22.32
C GLU A 319 2.84 -30.71 -23.65
N VAL A 320 3.92 -30.51 -24.40
CA VAL A 320 3.90 -29.81 -25.69
C VAL A 320 3.98 -30.86 -26.79
N ASP A 321 3.07 -30.81 -27.75
CA ASP A 321 2.90 -31.83 -28.79
C ASP A 321 2.69 -33.24 -28.20
N PRO A 322 1.62 -33.46 -27.41
CA PRO A 322 1.37 -34.74 -26.74
C PRO A 322 1.16 -35.92 -27.72
N GLU A 323 0.87 -35.64 -28.99
CA GLU A 323 0.72 -36.64 -30.05
C GLU A 323 2.04 -36.94 -30.79
N GLY A 324 3.10 -36.15 -30.55
CA GLY A 324 4.42 -36.35 -31.16
C GLY A 324 4.45 -36.12 -32.66
N THR A 325 3.72 -35.09 -33.13
CA THR A 325 3.56 -34.75 -34.55
C THR A 325 4.67 -33.87 -35.11
N LEU A 326 5.46 -33.21 -34.25
CA LEU A 326 6.54 -32.31 -34.65
C LEU A 326 7.85 -33.04 -34.96
N ASP A 327 8.59 -32.49 -35.92
CA ASP A 327 9.96 -32.92 -36.21
C ASP A 327 10.88 -32.60 -35.02
N GLU A 328 11.58 -33.61 -34.50
CA GLU A 328 12.53 -33.45 -33.41
C GLU A 328 13.67 -32.47 -33.74
N ALA A 329 13.99 -32.27 -35.02
CA ALA A 329 14.99 -31.32 -35.47
C ALA A 329 14.62 -29.85 -35.17
N LEU A 330 13.32 -29.55 -34.95
CA LEU A 330 12.87 -28.22 -34.54
C LEU A 330 13.36 -27.84 -33.14
N GLY A 331 13.71 -28.84 -32.32
CA GLY A 331 14.24 -28.63 -30.97
C GLY A 331 13.25 -28.04 -29.99
N VAL A 332 11.95 -28.20 -30.25
CA VAL A 332 10.86 -27.82 -29.36
C VAL A 332 10.86 -28.73 -28.14
N ALA A 333 10.81 -28.17 -26.93
CA ALA A 333 10.72 -29.01 -25.73
C ALA A 333 9.34 -29.67 -25.67
N LYS A 334 9.32 -30.94 -25.29
CA LYS A 334 8.10 -31.75 -25.21
C LYS A 334 7.35 -31.59 -23.88
N ARG A 335 7.98 -30.96 -22.87
CA ARG A 335 7.45 -30.91 -21.50
C ARG A 335 8.01 -29.72 -20.70
N ILE A 336 7.16 -29.09 -19.88
CA ILE A 336 7.53 -28.03 -18.92
C ILE A 336 6.95 -28.36 -17.53
N PRO A 337 7.75 -28.33 -16.45
CA PRO A 337 9.21 -28.40 -16.48
C PRO A 337 9.67 -29.72 -17.13
N GLU A 338 10.93 -29.82 -17.56
CA GLU A 338 11.43 -31.05 -18.18
C GLU A 338 11.31 -32.28 -17.26
N THR A 339 11.46 -32.08 -15.94
CA THR A 339 11.28 -33.09 -14.90
C THR A 339 10.48 -32.53 -13.72
N GLY A 340 9.77 -33.38 -12.97
CA GLY A 340 8.99 -32.94 -11.82
C GLY A 340 7.74 -32.13 -12.20
N ARG A 341 7.34 -31.19 -11.35
CA ARG A 341 6.17 -30.32 -11.51
C ARG A 341 6.53 -28.89 -11.12
N LEU A 342 5.90 -27.91 -11.74
CA LEU A 342 6.07 -26.49 -11.43
C LEU A 342 5.08 -26.08 -10.34
N ALA A 343 5.56 -25.53 -9.23
CA ALA A 343 4.72 -24.99 -8.18
C ALA A 343 4.03 -23.70 -8.66
N VAL A 344 2.75 -23.54 -8.31
CA VAL A 344 1.97 -22.33 -8.59
C VAL A 344 1.69 -21.63 -7.27
N GLU A 345 2.05 -20.34 -7.18
CA GLU A 345 1.82 -19.57 -5.96
C GLU A 345 0.35 -19.12 -5.89
N VAL A 346 -0.44 -19.80 -5.05
CA VAL A 346 -1.85 -19.47 -4.80
C VAL A 346 -2.06 -19.13 -3.32
N ARG A 347 -2.72 -18.00 -3.05
CA ARG A 347 -2.99 -17.41 -1.73
C ARG A 347 -4.49 -17.44 -1.43
N ALA A 348 -4.87 -18.04 -0.31
CA ALA A 348 -6.25 -17.93 0.19
C ALA A 348 -6.49 -16.55 0.78
N MET A 349 -7.65 -15.96 0.48
CA MET A 349 -8.00 -14.62 0.95
C MET A 349 -9.09 -14.69 2.02
N PRO A 350 -9.00 -13.86 3.08
CA PRO A 350 -10.13 -13.62 3.96
C PRO A 350 -11.34 -13.07 3.17
N LEU A 351 -12.54 -13.34 3.69
CA LEU A 351 -13.77 -12.75 3.18
C LEU A 351 -13.67 -11.23 3.18
N PHE A 352 -14.01 -10.59 2.06
CA PHE A 352 -14.06 -9.14 1.99
C PHE A 352 -15.44 -8.64 2.43
N ASP A 353 -15.57 -8.35 3.73
CA ASP A 353 -16.79 -7.83 4.36
C ASP A 353 -16.93 -6.32 4.08
N LEU A 354 -17.98 -5.96 3.34
CA LEU A 354 -18.30 -4.59 2.90
C LEU A 354 -19.72 -4.21 3.33
N THR A 355 -19.85 -3.16 4.12
CA THR A 355 -21.13 -2.55 4.48
C THR A 355 -21.34 -1.25 3.70
N LEU A 356 -22.42 -1.17 2.92
CA LEU A 356 -22.83 0.01 2.17
C LEU A 356 -23.80 0.83 3.01
N ILE A 357 -23.50 2.12 3.24
CA ILE A 357 -24.37 3.05 3.99
C ILE A 357 -25.00 4.05 3.02
N PRO A 358 -26.29 3.90 2.68
CA PRO A 358 -26.99 4.88 1.86
C PRO A 358 -27.32 6.13 2.69
N PHE A 359 -26.62 7.23 2.41
CA PHE A 359 -26.89 8.53 3.00
C PHE A 359 -27.92 9.30 2.18
N VAL A 360 -28.98 9.74 2.84
CA VAL A 360 -30.04 10.55 2.27
C VAL A 360 -29.90 11.98 2.80
N TRP A 361 -29.62 12.93 1.90
CA TRP A 361 -29.45 14.33 2.27
C TRP A 361 -30.79 14.99 2.58
N THR A 362 -30.92 15.59 3.75
CA THR A 362 -32.21 16.11 4.27
C THR A 362 -32.82 17.23 3.42
N GLN A 363 -32.07 17.88 2.53
CA GLN A 363 -32.60 18.96 1.70
C GLN A 363 -33.30 18.47 0.41
N THR A 364 -32.86 17.34 -0.16
CA THR A 364 -33.41 16.80 -1.41
C THR A 364 -34.15 15.47 -1.22
N ASN A 365 -33.81 14.71 -0.17
CA ASN A 365 -34.37 13.39 0.15
C ASN A 365 -34.36 12.42 -1.05
N ASP A 366 -33.23 12.36 -1.79
CA ASP A 366 -33.05 11.44 -2.90
C ASP A 366 -32.79 10.02 -2.39
N GLU A 367 -33.82 9.18 -2.42
CA GLU A 367 -33.80 7.80 -1.91
C GLU A 367 -33.32 6.77 -2.95
N SER A 368 -33.01 7.18 -4.18
CA SER A 368 -32.53 6.25 -5.23
C SER A 368 -31.24 5.51 -4.84
N ILE A 369 -30.47 6.09 -3.92
CA ILE A 369 -29.26 5.46 -3.37
C ILE A 369 -29.55 4.24 -2.50
N VAL A 370 -30.73 4.19 -1.87
CA VAL A 370 -31.15 3.08 -1.00
C VAL A 370 -31.40 1.84 -1.86
N ASP A 371 -32.21 1.99 -2.90
CA ASP A 371 -32.52 0.92 -3.85
C ASP A 371 -31.24 0.34 -4.48
N LEU A 372 -30.25 1.21 -4.78
CA LEU A 372 -28.97 0.78 -5.32
C LEU A 372 -28.16 -0.05 -4.32
N ALA A 373 -28.03 0.41 -3.07
CA ALA A 373 -27.29 -0.31 -2.03
C ALA A 373 -27.91 -1.68 -1.74
N GLU A 374 -29.24 -1.75 -1.69
CA GLU A 374 -29.97 -3.02 -1.52
C GLU A 374 -29.76 -3.96 -2.71
N ALA A 375 -29.78 -3.44 -3.95
CA ALA A 375 -29.51 -4.24 -5.15
C ALA A 375 -28.07 -4.78 -5.19
N MET A 376 -27.09 -3.98 -4.74
CA MET A 376 -25.70 -4.42 -4.63
C MET A 376 -25.53 -5.54 -3.59
N ALA A 377 -26.19 -5.42 -2.43
CA ALA A 377 -26.15 -6.44 -1.38
C ALA A 377 -26.93 -7.72 -1.72
N ALA A 378 -27.97 -7.62 -2.55
CA ALA A 378 -28.75 -8.77 -2.98
C ALA A 378 -28.02 -9.68 -3.98
N ASP A 379 -27.09 -9.14 -4.76
CA ASP A 379 -26.32 -9.89 -5.78
C ASP A 379 -24.86 -9.42 -5.87
N PRO A 380 -24.07 -9.57 -4.79
CA PRO A 380 -22.73 -9.00 -4.70
C PRO A 380 -21.73 -9.61 -5.68
N GLU A 381 -22.05 -10.77 -6.27
CA GLU A 381 -21.19 -11.48 -7.23
C GLU A 381 -21.50 -11.16 -8.70
N ASN A 382 -22.69 -10.60 -9.01
CA ASN A 382 -23.04 -10.26 -10.40
C ASN A 382 -23.43 -8.78 -10.59
N HIS A 383 -23.61 -8.00 -9.51
CA HIS A 383 -23.98 -6.60 -9.63
C HIS A 383 -22.88 -5.77 -10.33
N HIS A 384 -23.28 -4.99 -11.33
CA HIS A 384 -22.37 -4.22 -12.19
C HIS A 384 -21.56 -3.14 -11.44
N MET A 385 -22.08 -2.58 -10.34
CA MET A 385 -21.34 -1.63 -9.49
C MET A 385 -20.14 -2.24 -8.74
N LEU A 386 -20.06 -3.58 -8.62
CA LEU A 386 -18.98 -4.28 -7.91
C LEU A 386 -18.05 -5.05 -8.85
N ALA A 387 -18.29 -4.99 -10.17
CA ALA A 387 -17.51 -5.73 -11.16
C ALA A 387 -16.03 -5.35 -11.12
N ASP A 388 -15.72 -4.06 -10.97
CA ASP A 388 -14.37 -3.52 -10.91
C ASP A 388 -13.67 -3.94 -9.62
N THR A 389 -14.37 -3.90 -8.47
CA THR A 389 -13.84 -4.38 -7.18
C THR A 389 -13.42 -5.85 -7.25
N ARG A 390 -14.26 -6.73 -7.81
CA ARG A 390 -13.93 -8.17 -7.92
C ARG A 390 -12.77 -8.43 -8.87
N THR A 391 -12.70 -7.70 -9.98
CA THR A 391 -11.77 -8.02 -11.07
C THR A 391 -10.45 -7.28 -11.01
N LEU A 392 -10.38 -6.14 -10.32
CA LEU A 392 -9.16 -5.33 -10.22
C LEU A 392 -8.53 -5.34 -8.83
N LEU A 393 -9.19 -5.88 -7.80
CA LEU A 393 -8.59 -5.95 -6.47
C LEU A 393 -8.49 -7.41 -6.01
N PRO A 394 -7.49 -7.76 -5.18
CA PRO A 394 -7.34 -9.09 -4.61
C PRO A 394 -8.36 -9.33 -3.49
N VAL A 395 -9.66 -9.24 -3.78
CA VAL A 395 -10.73 -9.31 -2.77
C VAL A 395 -11.22 -10.75 -2.50
N GLY A 396 -11.09 -11.67 -3.48
CA GLY A 396 -11.71 -12.99 -3.38
C GLY A 396 -13.23 -12.86 -3.24
N THR A 397 -13.84 -13.71 -2.40
CA THR A 397 -15.29 -13.65 -2.14
C THR A 397 -15.72 -12.36 -1.44
N LEU A 398 -16.78 -11.73 -1.95
CA LEU A 398 -17.41 -10.53 -1.37
C LEU A 398 -18.58 -10.91 -0.45
N ASP A 399 -18.64 -10.32 0.74
CA ASP A 399 -19.85 -10.30 1.58
C ASP A 399 -20.33 -8.84 1.70
N VAL A 400 -21.45 -8.52 1.06
CA VAL A 400 -21.95 -7.14 0.98
C VAL A 400 -23.25 -7.00 1.75
N LYS A 401 -23.30 -6.02 2.63
CA LYS A 401 -24.47 -5.68 3.45
C LYS A 401 -24.96 -4.28 3.11
N ALA A 402 -26.25 -4.12 2.91
CA ALA A 402 -26.88 -2.81 2.84
C ALA A 402 -27.31 -2.39 4.25
N HIS A 403 -26.80 -1.25 4.72
CA HIS A 403 -27.26 -0.60 5.93
C HIS A 403 -28.58 0.14 5.66
N GLU A 404 -29.45 0.29 6.68
CA GLU A 404 -30.67 1.10 6.55
C GLU A 404 -30.32 2.57 6.18
N PRO A 405 -31.18 3.33 5.50
CA PRO A 405 -30.85 4.70 5.14
C PRO A 405 -30.54 5.57 6.36
N VAL A 406 -29.47 6.37 6.22
CA VAL A 406 -29.01 7.34 7.21
C VAL A 406 -29.31 8.74 6.72
N LEU A 407 -30.12 9.47 7.47
CA LEU A 407 -30.39 10.89 7.18
C LEU A 407 -29.16 11.72 7.55
N SER A 408 -28.59 12.46 6.59
CA SER A 408 -27.53 13.42 6.86
C SER A 408 -27.95 14.85 6.54
N SER A 409 -27.60 15.74 7.46
CA SER A 409 -27.73 17.20 7.25
C SER A 409 -26.66 17.77 6.30
N SER A 410 -25.65 16.97 5.93
CA SER A 410 -24.59 17.34 4.99
C SER A 410 -24.65 16.51 3.71
N ASN A 411 -24.29 17.11 2.59
CA ASN A 411 -24.02 16.42 1.32
C ASN A 411 -22.56 16.59 0.89
N HIS A 412 -21.66 16.94 1.80
CA HIS A 412 -20.25 17.13 1.51
C HIS A 412 -19.49 15.81 1.71
N ALA A 413 -18.76 15.35 0.69
CA ALA A 413 -18.12 14.02 0.65
C ALA A 413 -17.31 13.71 1.92
N PHE A 414 -16.43 14.62 2.34
CA PHE A 414 -15.63 14.47 3.56
C PHE A 414 -16.48 14.36 4.83
N ARG A 415 -17.54 15.16 4.95
CA ARG A 415 -18.44 15.06 6.11
C ARG A 415 -19.12 13.70 6.16
N VAL A 416 -19.52 13.17 5.01
CA VAL A 416 -20.13 11.85 4.90
C VAL A 416 -19.11 10.74 5.21
N LEU A 417 -17.85 10.87 4.79
CA LEU A 417 -16.79 9.95 5.20
C LEU A 417 -16.62 9.93 6.73
N HIS A 418 -16.59 11.10 7.38
CA HIS A 418 -16.45 11.19 8.84
C HIS A 418 -17.65 10.55 9.56
N GLU A 419 -18.86 10.78 9.02
CA GLU A 419 -20.08 10.13 9.48
C GLU A 419 -20.01 8.60 9.31
N THR A 420 -19.48 8.12 8.18
CA THR A 420 -19.25 6.70 7.92
C THR A 420 -18.30 6.10 8.96
N GLU A 421 -17.21 6.79 9.27
CA GLU A 421 -16.24 6.37 10.29
C GLU A 421 -16.85 6.28 11.69
N ALA A 422 -17.63 7.29 12.08
CA ALA A 422 -18.32 7.27 13.36
C ALA A 422 -19.43 6.22 13.44
N ILE A 423 -20.17 5.98 12.37
CA ILE A 423 -21.18 4.91 12.31
C ILE A 423 -20.51 3.56 12.51
N ARG A 424 -19.45 3.27 11.73
CA ARG A 424 -18.67 2.03 11.90
C ARG A 424 -18.19 1.85 13.34
N ALA A 425 -17.66 2.92 13.94
CA ALA A 425 -17.17 2.91 15.31
C ALA A 425 -18.30 2.65 16.33
N MET A 426 -19.44 3.34 16.21
CA MET A 426 -20.58 3.22 17.11
C MET A 426 -21.30 1.88 17.01
N GLU A 427 -21.36 1.29 15.81
CA GLU A 427 -22.04 0.01 15.60
C GLU A 427 -21.13 -1.18 15.91
N GLY A 428 -19.84 -0.94 16.12
CA GLY A 428 -18.85 -2.00 16.35
C GLY A 428 -18.64 -2.87 15.11
N GLY A 429 -18.75 -2.26 13.93
CA GLY A 429 -18.61 -2.95 12.65
C GLY A 429 -17.23 -3.56 12.45
N SER A 430 -17.19 -4.80 11.95
CA SER A 430 -16.00 -5.39 11.33
C SER A 430 -15.93 -5.06 9.84
N GLY A 431 -14.74 -5.10 9.26
CA GLY A 431 -14.58 -4.92 7.81
C GLY A 431 -14.72 -3.48 7.34
N HIS A 432 -15.06 -3.33 6.06
CA HIS A 432 -15.05 -2.10 5.30
C HIS A 432 -16.43 -1.45 5.28
N TYR A 433 -16.50 -0.14 5.44
CA TYR A 433 -17.73 0.64 5.46
C TYR A 433 -17.66 1.71 4.37
N MET A 434 -18.60 1.70 3.44
CA MET A 434 -18.67 2.67 2.35
C MET A 434 -19.94 3.49 2.45
N GLY A 435 -19.80 4.77 2.75
CA GLY A 435 -20.88 5.75 2.60
C GLY A 435 -21.20 5.98 1.13
N MET A 436 -22.48 6.03 0.77
CA MET A 436 -22.91 6.30 -0.60
C MET A 436 -24.00 7.37 -0.62
N MET A 437 -23.96 8.26 -1.61
CA MET A 437 -24.98 9.31 -1.79
C MET A 437 -25.29 9.52 -3.27
N ALA A 438 -26.57 9.61 -3.61
CA ALA A 438 -27.02 9.98 -4.96
C ALA A 438 -27.16 11.51 -5.11
N GLY A 439 -27.20 11.98 -6.37
CA GLY A 439 -27.45 13.37 -6.68
C GLY A 439 -26.24 14.29 -6.53
N ARG A 440 -26.48 15.56 -6.15
CA ARG A 440 -25.43 16.58 -6.04
C ARG A 440 -24.70 16.47 -4.70
N VAL A 441 -23.49 15.94 -4.76
CA VAL A 441 -22.53 15.91 -3.65
C VAL A 441 -21.58 17.11 -3.77
N GLU A 442 -21.26 17.76 -2.65
CA GLU A 442 -20.22 18.78 -2.58
C GLU A 442 -18.86 18.11 -2.28
N GLY A 443 -17.79 18.57 -2.95
CA GLY A 443 -16.47 17.95 -2.86
C GLY A 443 -16.26 16.83 -3.89
N PRO A 444 -15.29 15.91 -3.66
CA PRO A 444 -14.96 14.84 -4.60
C PRO A 444 -16.06 13.77 -4.68
N GLY A 445 -16.07 13.04 -5.80
CA GLY A 445 -17.00 11.93 -6.03
C GLY A 445 -16.68 10.68 -5.19
N GLY A 446 -15.46 10.57 -4.67
CA GLY A 446 -15.03 9.52 -3.78
C GLY A 446 -13.95 10.03 -2.84
N VAL A 447 -13.85 9.43 -1.66
CA VAL A 447 -12.81 9.71 -0.68
C VAL A 447 -12.68 8.52 0.28
N ALA A 448 -11.46 8.14 0.67
CA ALA A 448 -11.23 6.99 1.54
C ALA A 448 -10.12 7.21 2.56
N SER A 449 -10.18 6.48 3.67
CA SER A 449 -9.05 6.42 4.61
C SER A 449 -7.98 5.45 4.09
N ILE A 450 -6.74 5.94 3.92
CA ILE A 450 -5.61 5.11 3.48
C ILE A 450 -5.25 4.13 4.59
N ARG A 451 -5.08 2.85 4.25
CA ARG A 451 -4.87 1.77 5.24
C ARG A 451 -5.97 1.71 6.31
N GLY A 452 -7.13 2.29 6.02
CA GLY A 452 -8.29 2.34 6.90
C GLY A 452 -9.38 1.38 6.46
N TRP A 453 -10.58 1.60 7.00
CA TRP A 453 -11.73 0.70 6.82
C TRP A 453 -12.96 1.42 6.30
N THR A 454 -12.81 2.68 5.91
CA THR A 454 -13.92 3.58 5.64
C THR A 454 -13.67 4.33 4.35
N SER A 455 -14.72 4.48 3.57
CA SER A 455 -14.72 5.21 2.32
C SER A 455 -16.09 5.86 2.08
N PHE A 456 -16.13 6.79 1.14
CA PHE A 456 -17.33 7.38 0.59
C PHE A 456 -17.23 7.34 -0.94
N SER A 457 -18.33 7.04 -1.62
CA SER A 457 -18.38 7.01 -3.08
C SER A 457 -19.74 7.40 -3.63
N ILE A 458 -19.76 8.16 -4.73
CA ILE A 458 -20.94 8.28 -5.60
C ILE A 458 -21.15 6.97 -6.37
N PRO A 459 -22.37 6.67 -6.85
CA PRO A 459 -22.71 5.48 -7.64
C PRO A 459 -21.94 5.26 -8.96
N ARG A 460 -20.66 4.88 -8.89
CA ARG A 460 -19.81 4.53 -10.04
C ARG A 460 -18.90 3.36 -9.70
N ALA A 461 -18.94 2.30 -10.50
CA ALA A 461 -18.19 1.06 -10.25
C ALA A 461 -16.68 1.28 -10.09
N SER A 462 -16.08 2.08 -10.98
CA SER A 462 -14.66 2.44 -10.93
C SER A 462 -14.32 3.23 -9.67
N THR A 463 -15.13 4.24 -9.32
CA THR A 463 -14.94 5.03 -8.09
C THR A 463 -15.02 4.14 -6.85
N ILE A 464 -15.99 3.22 -6.77
CA ILE A 464 -16.10 2.27 -5.66
C ILE A 464 -14.82 1.42 -5.53
N ALA A 465 -14.33 0.84 -6.63
CA ALA A 465 -13.11 0.04 -6.62
C ALA A 465 -11.88 0.87 -6.24
N HIS A 466 -11.76 2.09 -6.76
CA HIS A 466 -10.68 3.02 -6.44
C HIS A 466 -10.61 3.32 -4.94
N GLU A 467 -11.74 3.71 -4.34
CA GLU A 467 -11.79 4.04 -2.90
C GLU A 467 -11.51 2.83 -2.00
N LEU A 468 -11.98 1.63 -2.38
CA LEU A 468 -11.63 0.41 -1.67
C LEU A 468 -10.14 0.06 -1.82
N GLY A 469 -9.52 0.39 -2.97
CA GLY A 469 -8.08 0.28 -3.17
C GLY A 469 -7.28 1.06 -2.13
N HIS A 470 -7.72 2.27 -1.76
CA HIS A 470 -7.08 3.06 -0.71
C HIS A 470 -7.18 2.41 0.68
N ASN A 471 -8.32 1.80 1.01
CA ASN A 471 -8.44 1.00 2.24
C ASN A 471 -7.40 -0.14 2.25
N LEU A 472 -7.09 -0.71 1.08
CA LEU A 472 -6.06 -1.74 0.88
C LEU A 472 -4.62 -1.20 0.77
N SER A 473 -4.35 0.01 1.28
CA SER A 473 -3.04 0.67 1.28
C SER A 473 -2.53 1.09 -0.10
N LEU A 474 -3.35 1.06 -1.14
CA LEU A 474 -2.94 1.60 -2.43
C LEU A 474 -2.88 3.13 -2.36
N ARG A 475 -1.87 3.70 -3.00
CA ARG A 475 -1.71 5.15 -3.22
C ARG A 475 -1.79 5.42 -4.73
N HIS A 476 -1.98 6.67 -5.12
CA HIS A 476 -2.19 7.00 -6.53
C HIS A 476 -0.97 6.69 -7.39
N ALA A 477 -1.19 6.17 -8.58
CA ALA A 477 -0.12 6.00 -9.55
C ALA A 477 0.38 7.39 -10.02
N PRO A 478 1.66 7.54 -10.45
CA PRO A 478 2.25 8.84 -10.80
C PRO A 478 1.52 9.68 -11.87
N CYS A 479 0.61 9.08 -12.66
CA CYS A 479 -0.24 9.83 -13.58
C CYS A 479 -1.59 10.20 -12.95
N GLY A 480 -1.78 11.48 -12.61
CA GLY A 480 -3.02 11.99 -12.03
C GLY A 480 -2.86 13.29 -11.27
N ARG A 481 -3.98 13.88 -10.81
CA ARG A 481 -3.95 15.09 -9.95
C ARG A 481 -3.32 14.76 -8.58
N PRO A 482 -2.68 15.73 -7.91
CA PRO A 482 -1.72 15.45 -6.86
C PRO A 482 -2.38 15.54 -5.48
N GLY A 483 -2.88 14.42 -4.97
CA GLY A 483 -3.25 14.28 -3.55
C GLY A 483 -2.21 13.49 -2.75
N GLY A 484 -1.75 12.36 -3.30
CA GLY A 484 -0.79 11.47 -2.63
C GLY A 484 -0.28 10.35 -3.52
N LEU A 485 0.60 10.69 -4.47
CA LEU A 485 1.25 9.73 -5.37
C LEU A 485 2.06 8.70 -4.59
N ASP A 486 2.04 7.45 -5.03
CA ASP A 486 2.93 6.39 -4.56
C ASP A 486 4.34 6.65 -5.12
N LEU A 487 5.25 7.07 -4.22
CA LEU A 487 6.65 7.30 -4.51
C LEU A 487 7.50 6.02 -4.54
N SER A 488 6.91 4.83 -4.46
CA SER A 488 7.56 3.54 -4.71
C SER A 488 7.02 2.82 -5.95
N TYR A 489 5.88 3.25 -6.52
CA TYR A 489 5.36 2.79 -7.82
C TYR A 489 6.41 2.71 -8.95
N PRO A 490 6.73 1.54 -9.50
CA PRO A 490 7.89 1.33 -10.38
C PRO A 490 7.66 1.77 -11.84
N TYR A 491 6.44 2.21 -12.20
CA TYR A 491 6.10 2.56 -13.58
C TYR A 491 5.83 4.08 -13.72
N SER A 492 6.72 4.75 -14.44
CA SER A 492 6.93 6.19 -14.36
C SER A 492 5.79 7.08 -14.90
N GLU A 493 4.78 6.52 -15.57
CA GLU A 493 3.62 7.26 -16.11
C GLU A 493 2.28 6.73 -15.56
N GLY A 494 2.30 6.12 -14.37
CA GLY A 494 1.15 5.40 -13.78
C GLY A 494 0.53 4.34 -14.69
N SER A 495 1.35 3.89 -15.64
CA SER A 495 1.16 2.73 -16.48
C SER A 495 1.53 1.47 -15.67
N ILE A 496 1.44 0.29 -16.28
CA ILE A 496 1.52 -0.98 -15.53
C ILE A 496 2.81 -1.77 -15.84
N GLY A 497 3.67 -1.23 -16.71
CA GLY A 497 5.00 -1.77 -17.06
C GLY A 497 5.03 -3.07 -17.88
N ALA A 498 4.01 -3.93 -17.73
CA ALA A 498 3.83 -5.19 -18.44
C ALA A 498 2.45 -5.27 -19.11
N TRP A 499 2.27 -6.17 -20.08
CA TRP A 499 0.94 -6.41 -20.65
C TRP A 499 0.01 -7.07 -19.62
N GLY A 500 -1.23 -6.60 -19.48
CA GLY A 500 -2.27 -7.18 -18.61
C GLY A 500 -3.28 -8.02 -19.40
N TYR A 501 -4.11 -8.86 -18.76
CA TYR A 501 -5.18 -9.63 -19.45
C TYR A 501 -6.58 -9.25 -18.96
N GLU A 502 -7.39 -8.59 -19.77
CA GLU A 502 -8.73 -8.16 -19.37
C GLU A 502 -9.76 -9.29 -19.51
N PHE A 503 -10.13 -9.92 -18.39
CA PHE A 503 -11.15 -10.96 -18.33
C PHE A 503 -12.58 -10.44 -18.60
N ARG A 504 -12.84 -9.14 -18.43
CA ARG A 504 -14.17 -8.52 -18.57
C ARG A 504 -14.66 -8.41 -20.03
N GLY A 505 -13.76 -8.35 -21.01
CA GLY A 505 -14.06 -8.08 -22.42
C GLY A 505 -14.03 -9.30 -23.36
N GLY A 506 -14.01 -10.52 -22.82
CA GLY A 506 -13.80 -11.74 -23.61
C GLY A 506 -12.34 -12.10 -23.86
N GLY A 507 -11.42 -11.51 -23.06
CA GLY A 507 -10.02 -11.92 -23.04
C GLY A 507 -9.12 -11.19 -24.02
N SER A 508 -8.80 -9.93 -23.72
CA SER A 508 -7.89 -9.12 -24.53
C SER A 508 -6.64 -8.71 -23.76
N LEU A 509 -5.55 -8.54 -24.50
CA LEU A 509 -4.33 -7.93 -23.95
C LEU A 509 -4.58 -6.45 -23.64
N VAL A 510 -4.13 -6.05 -22.46
CA VAL A 510 -4.06 -4.68 -22.01
C VAL A 510 -2.64 -4.17 -22.23
N ALA A 511 -2.52 -3.10 -23.02
CA ALA A 511 -1.22 -2.49 -23.30
C ALA A 511 -0.53 -2.05 -22.01
N PRO A 512 0.81 -2.17 -21.92
CA PRO A 512 1.58 -1.72 -20.76
C PRO A 512 1.44 -0.21 -20.53
N THR A 513 0.93 0.54 -21.50
CA THR A 513 0.63 1.97 -21.45
C THR A 513 -0.76 2.30 -20.89
N ARG A 514 -1.57 1.31 -20.49
CA ARG A 514 -2.90 1.57 -19.90
C ARG A 514 -2.73 2.06 -18.45
N PRO A 515 -3.47 3.11 -18.03
CA PRO A 515 -3.47 3.59 -16.65
C PRO A 515 -3.89 2.55 -15.61
N ASP A 516 -3.30 2.63 -14.42
CA ASP A 516 -3.68 1.82 -13.25
C ASP A 516 -5.05 2.26 -12.65
N LEU A 517 -5.72 1.45 -11.83
CA LEU A 517 -6.97 1.73 -11.12
C LEU A 517 -6.78 2.92 -10.20
N MET A 518 -5.59 3.03 -9.63
CA MET A 518 -5.20 4.14 -8.78
C MET A 518 -4.72 5.36 -9.59
N SER A 519 -4.87 5.33 -10.91
CA SER A 519 -4.67 6.48 -11.79
C SER A 519 -5.99 7.22 -12.03
N TYR A 520 -5.87 8.54 -12.20
CA TYR A 520 -6.95 9.40 -12.67
C TYR A 520 -7.04 9.50 -14.20
N CYS A 521 -6.22 8.72 -14.92
CA CYS A 521 -6.23 8.64 -16.37
C CYS A 521 -7.16 7.51 -16.82
N GLU A 522 -7.88 7.72 -17.92
CA GLU A 522 -8.73 6.67 -18.50
C GLU A 522 -7.97 5.88 -19.57
N PRO A 523 -8.14 4.54 -19.69
CA PRO A 523 -8.93 3.59 -18.87
C PRO A 523 -8.14 2.84 -17.78
N GLU A 524 -8.83 2.32 -16.76
CA GLU A 524 -8.25 1.71 -15.53
C GLU A 524 -7.85 0.22 -15.69
N TRP A 525 -6.79 -0.22 -14.99
CA TRP A 525 -6.23 -1.59 -14.89
C TRP A 525 -5.50 -1.79 -13.55
N ILE A 526 -5.18 -2.98 -13.04
CA ILE A 526 -4.28 -3.07 -11.86
C ILE A 526 -2.91 -3.66 -12.22
N SER A 527 -1.85 -2.91 -11.93
CA SER A 527 -0.47 -3.35 -12.08
C SER A 527 -0.14 -4.50 -11.13
N ASP A 528 0.91 -5.24 -11.47
CA ASP A 528 1.52 -6.24 -10.60
C ASP A 528 1.93 -5.65 -9.25
N TYR A 529 2.46 -4.43 -9.25
CA TYR A 529 2.86 -3.68 -8.08
C TYR A 529 1.67 -3.37 -7.17
N SER A 530 0.62 -2.73 -7.70
CA SER A 530 -0.59 -2.40 -6.94
C SER A 530 -1.28 -3.66 -6.44
N PHE A 531 -1.46 -4.68 -7.29
CA PHE A 531 -2.10 -5.92 -6.90
C PHE A 531 -1.33 -6.62 -5.78
N THR A 532 -0.01 -6.70 -5.90
CA THR A 532 0.86 -7.29 -4.87
C THR A 532 0.79 -6.51 -3.56
N ASN A 533 0.75 -5.18 -3.61
CA ASN A 533 0.66 -4.35 -2.41
C ASN A 533 -0.68 -4.50 -1.70
N ALA A 534 -1.80 -4.46 -2.43
CA ALA A 534 -3.13 -4.72 -1.87
C ALA A 534 -3.20 -6.13 -1.27
N LEU A 535 -2.68 -7.14 -1.98
CA LEU A 535 -2.67 -8.52 -1.52
C LEU A 535 -1.88 -8.67 -0.21
N ARG A 536 -0.68 -8.08 -0.14
CA ARG A 536 0.14 -8.06 1.09
C ARG A 536 -0.58 -7.37 2.24
N TYR A 537 -1.20 -6.21 1.98
CA TYR A 537 -1.94 -5.49 3.01
C TYR A 537 -3.07 -6.34 3.58
N ARG A 538 -3.89 -6.94 2.70
CA ARG A 538 -5.02 -7.79 3.12
C ARG A 538 -4.58 -8.99 3.94
N LEU A 539 -3.57 -9.72 3.47
CA LEU A 539 -3.02 -10.88 4.18
C LEU A 539 -2.47 -10.54 5.56
N PHE A 540 -2.03 -9.29 5.78
CA PHE A 540 -1.50 -8.83 7.06
C PHE A 540 -2.56 -8.26 8.00
N ASN A 541 -3.54 -7.51 7.49
CA ASN A 541 -4.41 -6.66 8.31
C ASN A 541 -5.81 -7.21 8.56
N GLU A 542 -6.29 -8.17 7.77
CA GLU A 542 -7.66 -8.65 7.86
C GLU A 542 -7.83 -9.86 8.81
N GLY A 543 -9.05 -10.04 9.32
CA GLY A 543 -9.39 -11.11 10.27
C GLY A 543 -9.32 -10.72 11.76
N ARG A 544 -9.27 -9.42 12.08
CA ARG A 544 -9.31 -8.93 13.48
C ARG A 544 -10.68 -9.21 14.11
N ALA A 545 -10.68 -9.76 15.32
CA ALA A 545 -11.90 -9.98 16.10
C ALA A 545 -12.46 -8.66 16.65
N VAL A 546 -13.78 -8.51 16.60
CA VAL A 546 -14.49 -7.39 17.24
C VAL A 546 -14.50 -7.59 18.75
N GLY A 547 -14.17 -6.54 19.51
CA GLY A 547 -14.25 -6.54 20.97
C GLY A 547 -15.69 -6.62 21.49
N ALA A 548 -15.86 -6.94 22.77
CA ALA A 548 -17.18 -6.89 23.40
C ALA A 548 -17.73 -5.46 23.43
N GLN A 549 -19.03 -5.30 23.18
CA GLN A 549 -19.70 -4.02 23.36
C GLN A 549 -19.64 -3.61 24.84
N THR A 550 -19.21 -2.38 25.08
CA THR A 550 -19.20 -1.76 26.41
C THR A 550 -19.72 -0.35 26.32
N ARG A 551 -20.18 0.18 27.45
CA ARG A 551 -20.51 1.60 27.54
C ARG A 551 -19.24 2.42 27.39
N SER A 552 -19.25 3.33 26.41
CA SER A 552 -18.08 4.02 25.90
C SER A 552 -18.40 5.48 25.57
N LEU A 553 -17.35 6.27 25.32
CA LEU A 553 -17.43 7.64 24.83
C LEU A 553 -16.93 7.67 23.39
N LEU A 554 -17.80 8.06 22.45
CA LEU A 554 -17.41 8.39 21.09
C LEU A 554 -16.76 9.77 21.08
N LEU A 555 -15.52 9.83 20.61
CA LEU A 555 -14.79 11.04 20.31
C LEU A 555 -14.43 11.03 18.83
N TRP A 556 -14.75 12.11 18.14
CA TRP A 556 -14.49 12.23 16.73
C TRP A 556 -14.27 13.68 16.33
N GLY A 557 -13.58 13.85 15.22
CA GLY A 557 -13.13 15.14 14.76
C GLY A 557 -12.08 14.94 13.69
N GLY A 558 -11.24 15.93 13.52
CA GLY A 558 -10.25 15.89 12.47
C GLY A 558 -9.58 17.21 12.24
N ILE A 559 -8.96 17.32 11.08
CA ILE A 559 -8.28 18.52 10.61
C ILE A 559 -9.00 18.99 9.35
N GLY A 560 -9.40 20.26 9.34
CA GLY A 560 -9.98 20.92 8.17
C GLY A 560 -8.94 21.17 7.08
N THR A 561 -9.40 21.60 5.90
CA THR A 561 -8.54 21.99 4.77
C THR A 561 -7.63 23.18 5.07
N ASP A 562 -8.02 24.01 6.03
CA ASP A 562 -7.26 25.12 6.59
C ASP A 562 -6.24 24.68 7.66
N SER A 563 -6.07 23.37 7.87
CA SER A 563 -5.27 22.78 8.94
C SER A 563 -5.79 23.07 10.36
N VAL A 564 -7.02 23.58 10.49
CA VAL A 564 -7.61 23.90 11.79
C VAL A 564 -8.23 22.62 12.40
N PRO A 565 -7.86 22.24 13.63
CA PRO A 565 -8.46 21.09 14.28
C PRO A 565 -9.90 21.40 14.66
N PHE A 566 -10.78 20.44 14.39
CA PHE A 566 -12.17 20.48 14.84
C PHE A 566 -12.50 19.23 15.65
N LEU A 567 -13.42 19.39 16.59
CA LEU A 567 -14.04 18.30 17.31
C LEU A 567 -15.54 18.41 17.09
N ASP A 568 -16.16 17.32 16.63
CA ASP A 568 -17.61 17.20 16.64
C ASP A 568 -18.06 16.78 18.05
N PRO A 569 -19.29 17.13 18.47
CA PRO A 569 -19.79 16.80 19.81
C PRO A 569 -19.60 15.33 20.16
N ALA A 570 -19.20 15.07 21.42
CA ALA A 570 -19.01 13.73 21.94
C ALA A 570 -20.36 13.12 22.36
N PHE A 571 -20.43 11.78 22.32
CA PHE A 571 -21.63 11.01 22.67
C PHE A 571 -21.29 9.80 23.55
N VAL A 572 -22.16 9.49 24.52
CA VAL A 572 -22.09 8.21 25.24
C VAL A 572 -22.80 7.17 24.38
N VAL A 573 -22.11 6.05 24.12
CA VAL A 573 -22.57 4.99 23.21
C VAL A 573 -22.27 3.61 23.79
N ASP A 574 -22.98 2.59 23.34
CA ASP A 574 -22.68 1.18 23.65
C ASP A 574 -21.98 0.55 22.46
N ALA A 575 -20.64 0.59 22.47
CA ALA A 575 -19.81 0.18 21.35
C ALA A 575 -18.47 -0.40 21.84
N PRO A 576 -17.85 -1.33 21.08
CA PRO A 576 -16.53 -1.86 21.41
C PRO A 576 -15.47 -0.74 21.39
N ALA A 577 -14.44 -0.87 22.22
CA ALA A 577 -13.35 0.09 22.21
C ALA A 577 -12.63 0.11 20.85
N LEU A 578 -12.46 1.31 20.30
CA LEU A 578 -11.73 1.57 19.06
C LEU A 578 -10.70 2.66 19.35
N LEU A 579 -9.45 2.23 19.53
CA LEU A 579 -8.32 3.10 19.85
C LEU A 579 -7.45 3.29 18.60
N PRO A 580 -6.68 4.39 18.51
CA PRO A 580 -5.80 4.63 17.38
C PRO A 580 -4.76 3.53 17.19
N ASP A 581 -4.52 3.18 15.93
CA ASP A 581 -3.59 2.11 15.52
C ASP A 581 -2.10 2.55 15.58
N SER A 582 -1.81 3.85 15.72
CA SER A 582 -0.44 4.38 15.81
C SER A 582 -0.36 5.63 16.70
N VAL A 583 0.81 5.84 17.31
CA VAL A 583 1.10 7.04 18.11
C VAL A 583 1.59 8.15 17.18
N GLY A 584 1.17 9.38 17.43
CA GLY A 584 1.58 10.55 16.65
C GLY A 584 1.43 11.85 17.43
N GLU A 585 1.47 12.97 16.71
CA GLU A 585 1.57 14.30 17.29
C GLU A 585 0.25 14.84 17.86
N TYR A 586 -0.88 14.32 17.41
CA TYR A 586 -2.19 14.72 17.90
C TYR A 586 -2.47 14.06 19.24
N ARG A 587 -3.15 14.80 20.12
CA ARG A 587 -3.50 14.36 21.46
C ARG A 587 -4.92 14.77 21.82
N LEU A 588 -5.71 13.80 22.26
CA LEU A 588 -6.98 14.04 22.95
C LEU A 588 -6.76 13.97 24.45
N THR A 589 -7.13 15.03 25.17
CA THR A 589 -7.01 15.10 26.63
C THR A 589 -8.36 15.46 27.24
N GLY A 590 -8.88 14.58 28.11
CA GLY A 590 -10.09 14.85 28.89
C GLY A 590 -9.75 15.30 30.30
N LYS A 591 -10.38 16.37 30.79
CA LYS A 591 -10.12 16.93 32.13
C LYS A 591 -11.41 17.13 32.91
N SER A 592 -11.26 17.14 34.24
CA SER A 592 -12.33 17.50 35.17
C SER A 592 -12.48 19.01 35.37
N ASP A 593 -13.58 19.42 36.03
CA ASP A 593 -13.83 20.82 36.40
C ASP A 593 -12.67 21.40 37.25
N SER A 594 -11.98 20.55 38.02
CA SER A 594 -10.81 20.92 38.84
C SER A 594 -9.48 20.90 38.08
N GLY A 595 -9.50 20.58 36.78
CA GLY A 595 -8.33 20.51 35.91
C GLY A 595 -7.56 19.19 35.95
N VAL A 596 -7.98 18.21 36.76
CA VAL A 596 -7.36 16.87 36.80
C VAL A 596 -7.59 16.14 35.48
N GLU A 597 -6.52 15.59 34.90
CA GLU A 597 -6.57 14.77 33.69
C GLU A 597 -7.22 13.41 33.97
N LEU A 598 -8.27 13.09 33.21
CA LEU A 598 -9.01 11.83 33.29
C LEU A 598 -8.55 10.81 32.25
N PHE A 599 -8.12 11.30 31.07
CA PHE A 599 -7.46 10.50 30.04
C PHE A 599 -6.58 11.39 29.14
N SER A 600 -5.57 10.77 28.52
CA SER A 600 -4.78 11.36 27.44
C SER A 600 -4.40 10.29 26.42
N LEU A 601 -4.74 10.53 25.15
CA LEU A 601 -4.50 9.61 24.04
C LEU A 601 -3.72 10.35 22.95
N ALA A 602 -2.52 9.86 22.63
CA ALA A 602 -1.70 10.39 21.54
C ALA A 602 -1.83 9.50 20.31
N PHE A 603 -1.95 10.10 19.13
CA PHE A 603 -2.23 9.37 17.90
C PHE A 603 -1.73 10.10 16.66
N ALA A 604 -1.44 9.34 15.61
CA ALA A 604 -1.26 9.90 14.28
C ALA A 604 -2.64 10.07 13.63
N MET A 605 -2.88 11.21 13.01
CA MET A 605 -4.13 11.44 12.29
C MET A 605 -4.18 10.49 11.09
N PRO A 606 -5.28 9.75 10.88
CA PRO A 606 -5.44 8.91 9.70
C PRO A 606 -5.27 9.72 8.41
N GLU A 607 -4.51 9.17 7.47
CA GLU A 607 -4.39 9.76 6.14
C GLU A 607 -5.68 9.52 5.34
N THR A 608 -6.17 10.57 4.69
CA THR A 608 -7.32 10.49 3.80
C THR A 608 -6.83 10.60 2.36
N ALA A 609 -7.10 9.57 1.56
CA ALA A 609 -6.85 9.57 0.13
C ALA A 609 -7.78 10.57 -0.55
N ASP A 610 -7.31 11.15 -1.66
CA ASP A 610 -8.09 12.10 -2.46
C ASP A 610 -8.59 13.33 -1.71
N GLY A 611 -7.93 13.55 -0.56
CA GLY A 611 -8.18 14.64 0.33
C GLY A 611 -7.70 15.97 -0.22
N ASP A 612 -8.45 17.01 0.14
CA ASP A 612 -8.05 18.41 0.03
C ASP A 612 -7.15 18.85 1.20
N GLY A 613 -6.49 17.89 1.86
CA GLY A 613 -5.73 18.08 3.11
C GLY A 613 -6.55 17.85 4.38
N SER A 614 -7.86 17.58 4.27
CA SER A 614 -8.67 17.19 5.40
C SER A 614 -8.39 15.75 5.86
N SER A 615 -8.62 15.49 7.14
CA SER A 615 -8.50 14.16 7.75
C SER A 615 -9.45 14.03 8.92
N SER A 616 -9.85 12.81 9.26
CA SER A 616 -10.71 12.53 10.42
C SER A 616 -10.25 11.35 11.23
N PHE A 617 -10.79 11.29 12.45
CA PHE A 617 -10.74 10.12 13.30
C PHE A 617 -12.10 9.92 13.99
N ALA A 618 -12.41 8.67 14.29
CA ALA A 618 -13.43 8.30 15.27
C ALA A 618 -12.89 7.25 16.25
N PHE A 619 -12.81 7.61 17.53
CA PHE A 619 -12.37 6.72 18.60
C PHE A 619 -13.52 6.45 19.57
N VAL A 620 -13.52 5.22 20.10
CA VAL A 620 -14.46 4.77 21.12
C VAL A 620 -13.66 4.42 22.37
N LEU A 621 -13.75 5.29 23.39
CA LEU A 621 -13.04 5.10 24.66
C LEU A 621 -13.95 4.39 25.67
N PRO A 622 -13.54 3.24 26.24
CA PRO A 622 -14.32 2.57 27.26
C PRO A 622 -14.39 3.44 28.51
N LEU A 623 -15.61 3.62 29.05
CA LEU A 623 -15.81 4.47 30.21
C LEU A 623 -15.13 3.88 31.45
N ARG A 624 -14.47 4.74 32.23
CA ARG A 624 -13.89 4.38 33.54
C ARG A 624 -14.74 4.95 34.66
N ALA A 625 -14.69 4.28 35.81
CA ALA A 625 -15.39 4.74 37.01
C ALA A 625 -14.95 6.18 37.38
N GLY A 626 -15.92 7.05 37.67
CA GLY A 626 -15.68 8.43 38.08
C GLY A 626 -15.53 9.42 36.93
N TRP A 627 -15.83 9.05 35.68
CA TRP A 627 -15.98 10.02 34.59
C TRP A 627 -17.33 10.74 34.63
N ASP A 628 -18.37 10.07 35.14
CA ASP A 628 -19.74 10.56 35.24
C ASP A 628 -19.82 11.84 36.07
N GLY A 629 -20.27 12.93 35.43
CA GLY A 629 -20.34 14.26 36.05
C GLY A 629 -19.00 14.99 36.21
N ASN A 630 -17.87 14.27 36.21
CA ASN A 630 -16.54 14.84 36.38
C ASN A 630 -15.89 15.30 35.08
N LEU A 631 -16.14 14.66 33.92
CA LEU A 631 -15.58 15.12 32.65
C LEU A 631 -16.20 16.47 32.25
N ALA A 632 -15.34 17.48 32.12
CA ALA A 632 -15.72 18.88 31.95
C ALA A 632 -15.25 19.48 30.63
N SER A 633 -14.09 19.03 30.13
CA SER A 633 -13.56 19.44 28.84
C SER A 633 -12.80 18.32 28.15
N ILE A 634 -12.84 18.33 26.82
CA ILE A 634 -12.03 17.49 25.95
C ILE A 634 -11.30 18.41 24.99
N THR A 635 -9.98 18.34 24.98
CA THR A 635 -9.14 19.14 24.08
C THR A 635 -8.45 18.23 23.08
N LEU A 636 -8.62 18.52 21.79
CA LEU A 636 -7.77 18.03 20.72
C LEU A 636 -6.67 19.06 20.51
N SER A 637 -5.42 18.62 20.65
CA SER A 637 -4.23 19.44 20.45
C SER A 637 -3.26 18.73 19.52
N GLY A 638 -2.61 19.45 18.62
CA GLY A 638 -1.62 18.94 17.68
C GLY A 638 -1.29 20.03 16.66
N SER A 639 -0.13 19.93 16.00
CA SER A 639 0.29 20.90 14.95
C SER A 639 0.23 22.39 15.34
N GLY A 640 0.36 22.72 16.64
CA GLY A 640 0.40 24.10 17.14
C GLY A 640 -0.95 24.75 17.43
N GLU A 641 -2.05 24.12 17.04
CA GLU A 641 -3.41 24.56 17.34
C GLU A 641 -4.10 23.58 18.31
N SER A 642 -5.18 24.06 18.93
CA SER A 642 -6.01 23.21 19.76
C SER A 642 -7.45 23.67 19.71
N THR A 643 -8.37 22.72 19.72
CA THR A 643 -9.80 22.97 19.87
C THR A 643 -10.30 22.24 21.11
N THR A 644 -11.22 22.87 21.85
CA THR A 644 -11.75 22.32 23.10
C THR A 644 -13.26 22.27 23.04
N LEU A 645 -13.81 21.10 23.31
CA LEU A 645 -15.21 20.92 23.64
C LEU A 645 -15.38 21.04 25.16
N ASN A 646 -16.36 21.81 25.60
CA ASN A 646 -16.82 21.86 26.97
C ASN A 646 -18.35 21.98 27.01
N ARG A 647 -18.92 22.17 28.20
CA ARG A 647 -20.38 22.28 28.36
C ARG A 647 -20.98 23.58 27.77
N ASP A 648 -20.15 24.59 27.53
CA ASP A 648 -20.55 25.89 27.00
C ASP A 648 -20.33 26.01 25.47
N THR A 649 -19.73 25.00 24.83
CA THR A 649 -19.64 24.93 23.37
C THR A 649 -21.05 24.87 22.77
N ASP A 650 -21.33 25.69 21.75
CA ASP A 650 -22.64 25.75 21.09
C ASP A 650 -22.57 25.20 19.67
N LEU A 651 -22.34 23.89 19.57
CA LEU A 651 -22.36 23.13 18.32
C LEU A 651 -23.40 22.00 18.44
N PRO A 652 -24.72 22.31 18.42
CA PRO A 652 -25.75 21.31 18.66
C PRO A 652 -25.76 20.25 17.55
N MET A 653 -25.71 18.98 17.97
CA MET A 653 -25.79 17.82 17.10
C MET A 653 -26.71 16.77 17.71
N THR A 654 -27.44 16.08 16.84
CA THR A 654 -28.29 14.94 17.19
C THR A 654 -27.92 13.72 16.38
N ILE A 655 -27.76 12.59 17.07
CA ILE A 655 -27.67 11.25 16.47
C ILE A 655 -28.99 10.54 16.74
N LEU A 656 -29.63 10.08 15.67
CA LEU A 656 -30.82 9.24 15.72
C LEU A 656 -30.37 7.78 15.67
N ARG A 657 -30.84 6.96 16.61
CA ARG A 657 -30.43 5.56 16.73
C ARG A 657 -31.66 4.66 16.90
N ASN A 658 -31.61 3.45 16.36
CA ASN A 658 -32.56 2.41 16.72
C ASN A 658 -32.14 1.80 18.07
N PRO A 659 -32.93 1.97 19.15
CA PRO A 659 -32.54 1.51 20.48
C PRO A 659 -32.49 -0.03 20.61
N ARG A 660 -33.05 -0.78 19.65
CA ARG A 660 -33.03 -2.25 19.66
C ARG A 660 -31.82 -2.83 18.92
N THR A 661 -31.51 -2.30 17.74
CA THR A 661 -30.41 -2.82 16.90
C THR A 661 -29.10 -2.09 17.14
N GLY A 662 -29.17 -0.89 17.73
CA GLY A 662 -28.04 -0.01 17.91
C GLY A 662 -27.66 0.79 16.66
N GLN A 663 -28.34 0.56 15.53
CA GLN A 663 -28.03 1.17 14.23
C GLN A 663 -28.33 2.67 14.19
N ILE A 664 -27.49 3.41 13.49
CA ILE A 664 -27.62 4.85 13.31
C ILE A 664 -28.61 5.14 12.18
N ARG A 665 -29.58 6.02 12.42
CA ARG A 665 -30.63 6.38 11.46
C ARG A 665 -30.51 7.81 10.95
N GLY A 666 -29.67 8.63 11.59
CA GLY A 666 -29.37 9.96 11.08
C GLY A 666 -28.40 10.74 11.96
N ILE A 667 -27.70 11.69 11.33
CA ILE A 667 -26.75 12.61 11.97
C ILE A 667 -27.10 14.03 11.52
N LEU A 668 -27.61 14.82 12.46
CA LEU A 668 -28.18 16.14 12.21
C LEU A 668 -27.40 17.21 12.97
N ARG A 669 -26.76 18.13 12.24
CA ARG A 669 -26.09 19.31 12.77
C ARG A 669 -27.04 20.50 12.77
N ASN A 670 -26.99 21.31 13.82
CA ASN A 670 -27.89 22.45 14.04
C ASN A 670 -29.39 22.08 13.89
N PRO A 671 -29.87 21.04 14.60
CA PRO A 671 -31.26 20.63 14.48
C PRO A 671 -32.21 21.71 15.03
N PRO A 672 -33.49 21.71 14.62
CA PRO A 672 -34.49 22.64 15.14
C PRO A 672 -34.64 22.52 16.66
N GLU A 673 -34.88 23.64 17.36
CA GLU A 673 -35.02 23.66 18.84
C GLU A 673 -36.02 22.64 19.41
N ALA A 674 -37.06 22.31 18.65
CA ALA A 674 -38.04 21.29 19.03
C ALA A 674 -37.43 19.89 19.23
N MET A 675 -36.36 19.55 18.50
CA MET A 675 -35.62 18.28 18.65
C MET A 675 -34.71 18.30 19.89
N HIS A 676 -34.23 19.48 20.30
CA HIS A 676 -33.45 19.64 21.54
C HIS A 676 -34.31 19.27 22.76
N ALA A 677 -35.54 19.79 22.82
CA ALA A 677 -36.46 19.55 23.91
C ALA A 677 -36.89 18.07 24.04
N THR A 678 -36.89 17.32 22.93
CA THR A 678 -37.24 15.89 22.94
C THR A 678 -36.11 15.02 23.50
N ALA A 679 -34.85 15.38 23.25
CA ALA A 679 -33.69 14.68 23.81
C ALA A 679 -33.53 14.90 25.33
N ASP A 680 -33.79 16.13 25.79
CA ASP A 680 -33.77 16.51 27.21
C ASP A 680 -35.00 16.00 27.99
N GLY A 681 -36.16 15.89 27.33
CA GLY A 681 -37.43 15.52 27.98
C GLY A 681 -37.67 14.02 28.19
N GLY A 682 -36.78 13.14 27.72
CA GLY A 682 -36.90 11.68 27.88
C GLY A 682 -38.13 11.04 27.22
N ALA A 683 -38.92 11.82 26.49
CA ALA A 683 -40.02 11.31 25.70
C ALA A 683 -39.45 10.82 24.36
N ALA A 684 -39.49 9.50 24.15
CA ALA A 684 -39.27 8.93 22.84
C ALA A 684 -40.14 9.70 21.83
N PRO A 685 -39.59 10.18 20.69
CA PRO A 685 -40.42 10.50 19.55
C PRO A 685 -41.33 9.30 19.29
N THR A 686 -42.56 9.55 18.87
CA THR A 686 -43.66 8.59 18.71
C THR A 686 -43.42 7.45 17.68
N ALA A 687 -42.17 7.07 17.40
CA ALA A 687 -41.77 6.12 16.37
C ALA A 687 -40.66 5.11 16.77
N GLY A 688 -40.26 5.00 18.04
CA GLY A 688 -39.28 3.97 18.45
C GLY A 688 -37.82 4.25 18.04
N ILE A 689 -37.45 5.53 17.94
CA ILE A 689 -36.10 6.02 17.66
C ILE A 689 -35.55 6.67 18.94
N GLU A 690 -34.31 6.35 19.31
CA GLU A 690 -33.54 7.03 20.36
C GLU A 690 -32.86 8.28 19.80
N VAL A 691 -32.89 9.36 20.57
CA VAL A 691 -32.31 10.65 20.20
C VAL A 691 -31.17 10.96 21.16
N LEU A 692 -29.94 10.89 20.67
CA LEU A 692 -28.75 11.31 21.40
C LEU A 692 -28.45 12.76 21.05
N PHE A 693 -28.41 13.64 22.04
CA PHE A 693 -28.13 15.06 21.86
C PHE A 693 -26.87 15.49 22.60
N SER A 694 -26.07 16.32 21.95
CA SER A 694 -24.87 16.91 22.53
C SER A 694 -24.60 18.28 21.90
N ARG A 695 -24.10 19.23 22.71
CA ARG A 695 -23.57 20.53 22.22
C ARG A 695 -22.04 20.61 22.30
N GLY A 696 -21.40 19.55 22.79
CA GLY A 696 -19.96 19.46 22.99
C GLY A 696 -19.64 18.23 23.83
N ILE A 697 -20.07 18.24 25.10
CA ILE A 697 -19.92 17.10 26.03
C ILE A 697 -21.29 16.62 26.51
N PRO A 698 -21.53 15.29 26.58
CA PRO A 698 -22.77 14.73 27.12
C PRO A 698 -23.03 15.19 28.56
N GLY A 699 -24.26 15.63 28.85
CA GLY A 699 -24.67 16.00 30.21
C GLY A 699 -24.81 14.79 31.15
N PRO A 700 -24.84 14.98 32.48
CA PRO A 700 -24.86 13.90 33.49
C PRO A 700 -25.94 12.82 33.34
N GLU A 701 -27.03 13.10 32.64
CA GLU A 701 -28.09 12.12 32.38
C GLU A 701 -27.73 11.15 31.24
N ALA A 702 -27.01 11.60 30.22
CA ALA A 702 -26.53 10.75 29.13
C ALA A 702 -25.49 9.71 29.61
N TRP A 703 -24.87 9.93 30.77
CA TRP A 703 -23.98 8.96 31.43
C TRP A 703 -24.74 7.88 32.22
N ARG A 704 -26.03 8.10 32.49
CA ARG A 704 -26.89 7.20 33.29
C ARG A 704 -27.88 6.38 32.47
N ARG A 705 -28.30 6.89 31.30
CA ARG A 705 -29.16 6.19 30.32
C ARG A 705 -28.30 5.27 29.48
#